data_AF-A0A2E5XG82-F1
#
_entry.id   AF-A0A2E5XG82-F1
#
_cell.length_a   1.000
_cell.length_b   1.000
_cell.length_c   1.000
_cell.angle_alpha   90.00
_cell.angle_beta   90.00
_cell.angle_gamma   90.00
#
_symmetry.space_group_name_H-M   'P 1'
#
loop_
_entity.id
_entity.type
_entity.pdbx_description
1 polymer ?
#
loop_
_entity_poly.entity_id
_entity_poly.type
_entity_poly.pdbx_seq_one_letter_code
_entity_poly.pdbx_strand_id
1 'polypeptide(L)'
;MKKSSLKRLVGLGTFGVLGLSACGEKNDQAQAPAGGSGAKAVAAKAAAVETTAAVAPAADLAAVAQATGFAKYLPATTQAYAGVFDGKGFLDGLQGSALVKLFEEQVRDNGDPSFSLEELGEAPEAQMAVSLLGEEIFLAVGEGTALQTANLVSINESVTRHWAQTLVKMGEAGLAGEDALAVEEIMLPLVVKLLGDAKAGVGALEKAQMPPVTLGFKVSDEDIRGQLLEMVSQGIGAILEDIGPDGEGFAEALNIERGGSNFTGLKVVGEKLVASLPPDVKEGLSQVMDAATVDKLIGVLESRDLVIAVGVHENYLIGFTGSSADELQIVDSPSDSILSRPEAAFMNSYADKKLLGLMTVSKELQDSITKEASLLGSFAEGIREGLSETEAFGDTQEIETLLELIVEQERGIFSMQGYTPAGLVAFLEDGLKIEGHGGSTMPELDLDTPRSYASLATGEGVFLFANQVANGEYRGKVFEYLDTLGQTVYLGAKKAARMEIPDAPGDLDQFQEGFGMFDERILPHFLELWTGLRGDLVSGLGNEGAILVDLGGELPTVPGLPQLVVDEGKAPRLALLAPARDKEKLKSSWVNIDKALNGILKMMSEMTGENIPMQKPMSSEKNELKTWFFPFPFQSDDFVLNVSVDEKNVYASTSKSFVQALSGRMEEGEVDPAAKGAYFKVDFTALNNYVNGWLKLLEDNKDQVFGEDSPAAEDFLEGLPVARQVLAAFGELKGISGHIRKEDGVVRSSIHVMAGN
;
A
#
# COMPACT_ATOMS: atom_id res chain seq x y z
N MET A 1 -1.21 -45.38 7.22
CA MET A 1 -0.41 -44.56 6.27
C MET A 1 -1.08 -44.64 4.90
N LYS A 2 -0.87 -43.64 4.00
CA LYS A 2 -1.72 -43.23 2.85
C LYS A 2 -2.98 -42.42 3.24
N LYS A 3 -2.92 -41.09 3.04
CA LYS A 3 -4.02 -40.11 2.84
C LYS A 3 -3.58 -38.61 2.87
N SER A 4 -2.28 -38.30 2.96
CA SER A 4 -1.81 -36.96 3.38
C SER A 4 -1.23 -36.02 2.30
N SER A 5 -0.83 -36.52 1.13
CA SER A 5 -0.14 -35.72 0.10
C SER A 5 -1.11 -34.92 -0.79
N LEU A 6 -2.11 -35.58 -1.36
CA LEU A 6 -3.04 -35.02 -2.36
C LEU A 6 -3.73 -33.72 -1.92
N LYS A 7 -4.05 -33.59 -0.63
CA LYS A 7 -4.69 -32.39 -0.05
C LYS A 7 -3.88 -31.09 -0.15
N ARG A 8 -2.60 -31.14 -0.53
CA ARG A 8 -1.75 -29.94 -0.67
C ARG A 8 -1.71 -29.36 -2.08
N LEU A 9 -1.90 -30.17 -3.14
CA LEU A 9 -1.87 -29.67 -4.52
C LEU A 9 -3.12 -28.85 -4.87
N VAL A 10 -4.30 -29.32 -4.43
CA VAL A 10 -5.59 -28.61 -4.61
C VAL A 10 -5.65 -27.32 -3.76
N GLY A 11 -4.80 -27.19 -2.74
CA GLY A 11 -4.81 -26.08 -1.78
C GLY A 11 -4.30 -24.72 -2.28
N LEU A 12 -3.75 -24.66 -3.51
CA LEU A 12 -3.28 -23.41 -4.13
C LEU A 12 -4.29 -22.77 -5.09
N GLY A 13 -5.45 -23.41 -5.30
CA GLY A 13 -6.47 -22.97 -6.27
C GLY A 13 -7.67 -22.21 -5.70
N THR A 14 -7.64 -21.78 -4.43
CA THR A 14 -8.82 -21.20 -3.74
C THR A 14 -8.64 -19.75 -3.30
N PHE A 15 -8.53 -18.83 -4.27
CA PHE A 15 -9.18 -17.53 -4.10
C PHE A 15 -10.68 -17.70 -4.42
N GLY A 16 -11.54 -17.11 -3.58
CA GLY A 16 -12.95 -17.48 -3.55
C GLY A 16 -13.75 -17.01 -4.75
N VAL A 17 -14.45 -17.94 -5.42
CA VAL A 17 -15.61 -17.65 -6.26
C VAL A 17 -16.86 -18.18 -5.56
N LEU A 18 -17.94 -17.41 -5.62
CA LEU A 18 -19.23 -17.73 -5.01
C LEU A 18 -19.78 -19.04 -5.60
N GLY A 19 -20.17 -19.97 -4.74
CA GLY A 19 -20.96 -21.12 -5.18
C GLY A 19 -22.37 -20.69 -5.57
N LEU A 20 -22.96 -21.39 -6.55
CA LEU A 20 -24.38 -21.82 -6.67
C LEU A 20 -24.56 -22.46 -8.06
N SER A 21 -25.10 -23.68 -8.12
CA SER A 21 -25.18 -24.55 -9.31
C SER A 21 -26.55 -24.40 -10.04
N ALA A 22 -27.29 -25.31 -10.69
CA ALA A 22 -27.18 -26.69 -11.21
C ALA A 22 -28.33 -26.88 -12.26
N CYS A 23 -28.10 -27.55 -13.41
CA CYS A 23 -29.10 -28.15 -14.35
C CYS A 23 -30.35 -27.34 -14.85
N GLY A 24 -30.76 -27.31 -16.13
CA GLY A 24 -30.22 -27.87 -17.38
C GLY A 24 -31.16 -27.66 -18.61
N GLU A 25 -30.65 -27.99 -19.81
CA GLU A 25 -31.32 -28.27 -21.12
C GLU A 25 -32.15 -27.24 -21.96
N LYS A 26 -31.48 -26.71 -23.01
CA LYS A 26 -31.78 -26.84 -24.48
C LYS A 26 -32.73 -25.92 -25.32
N ASN A 27 -32.15 -25.52 -26.47
CA ASN A 27 -32.70 -25.19 -27.81
C ASN A 27 -33.57 -23.91 -27.98
N ASP A 28 -33.54 -23.17 -29.12
CA ASP A 28 -32.78 -23.32 -30.38
C ASP A 28 -32.53 -21.96 -31.12
N GLN A 29 -31.44 -21.90 -31.90
CA GLN A 29 -31.08 -21.02 -33.05
C GLN A 29 -31.75 -19.64 -33.33
N ALA A 30 -30.93 -18.61 -33.62
CA ALA A 30 -30.81 -18.01 -34.99
C ALA A 30 -29.70 -16.92 -35.17
N GLN A 31 -28.78 -17.21 -36.10
CA GLN A 31 -27.89 -16.36 -36.94
C GLN A 31 -27.67 -14.84 -36.72
N ALA A 32 -26.39 -14.43 -36.85
CA ALA A 32 -25.93 -13.06 -37.08
C ALA A 32 -25.57 -12.79 -38.56
N PRO A 33 -25.37 -11.51 -38.97
CA PRO A 33 -24.51 -11.13 -40.08
C PRO A 33 -23.24 -10.37 -39.60
N ALA A 34 -22.20 -10.32 -40.43
CA ALA A 34 -20.87 -9.82 -40.06
C ALA A 34 -20.37 -8.66 -40.95
N GLY A 35 -19.30 -7.98 -40.50
CA GLY A 35 -18.39 -7.20 -41.36
C GLY A 35 -18.22 -5.72 -40.97
N GLY A 36 -16.96 -5.27 -40.84
CA GLY A 36 -16.64 -3.87 -40.55
C GLY A 36 -15.21 -3.62 -40.06
N SER A 37 -14.18 -3.95 -40.85
CA SER A 37 -12.80 -3.60 -40.51
C SER A 37 -12.54 -2.08 -40.63
N GLY A 38 -11.72 -1.52 -39.75
CA GLY A 38 -11.57 -0.06 -39.66
C GLY A 38 -10.44 0.43 -38.77
N ALA A 39 -9.22 -0.07 -38.96
CA ALA A 39 -8.04 0.43 -38.24
C ALA A 39 -7.82 1.94 -38.49
N LYS A 40 -7.67 2.71 -37.40
CA LYS A 40 -7.30 4.13 -37.44
C LYS A 40 -6.11 4.38 -36.52
N ALA A 41 -4.98 4.74 -37.12
CA ALA A 41 -3.83 5.22 -36.37
C ALA A 41 -4.16 6.58 -35.73
N VAL A 42 -3.83 6.74 -34.44
CA VAL A 42 -3.94 8.00 -33.71
C VAL A 42 -2.53 8.53 -33.47
N ALA A 43 -2.16 9.60 -34.18
CA ALA A 43 -0.87 10.26 -33.99
C ALA A 43 -0.96 11.22 -32.79
N ALA A 44 -0.54 10.76 -31.61
CA ALA A 44 -0.39 11.61 -30.43
C ALA A 44 0.76 12.62 -30.64
N LYS A 45 0.42 13.90 -30.72
CA LYS A 45 1.39 14.98 -30.97
C LYS A 45 1.83 15.58 -29.62
N ALA A 46 2.93 15.07 -29.08
CA ALA A 46 3.51 15.60 -27.84
C ALA A 46 3.82 17.10 -27.98
N ALA A 47 3.26 17.90 -27.06
CA ALA A 47 3.56 19.32 -26.91
C ALA A 47 4.36 19.50 -25.61
N ALA A 48 5.65 19.76 -25.73
CA ALA A 48 6.46 20.13 -24.59
C ALA A 48 6.00 21.49 -24.05
N VAL A 49 5.71 21.55 -22.75
CA VAL A 49 5.44 22.80 -22.04
C VAL A 49 6.67 23.10 -21.18
N GLU A 50 7.43 24.11 -21.58
CA GLU A 50 8.54 24.61 -20.75
C GLU A 50 7.97 25.37 -19.54
N THR A 51 8.06 24.76 -18.35
CA THR A 51 7.71 25.41 -17.10
C THR A 51 8.82 26.36 -16.66
N THR A 52 8.74 27.62 -17.08
CA THR A 52 9.55 28.70 -16.51
C THR A 52 9.11 28.98 -15.07
N ALA A 53 9.73 28.28 -14.12
CA ALA A 53 9.51 28.49 -12.68
C ALA A 53 9.79 29.95 -12.29
N ALA A 54 8.93 30.52 -11.45
CA ALA A 54 9.17 31.84 -10.88
C ALA A 54 10.38 31.75 -9.92
N VAL A 55 11.32 32.70 -10.03
CA VAL A 55 12.52 32.71 -9.19
C VAL A 55 12.13 33.07 -7.76
N ALA A 56 12.23 32.10 -6.86
CA ALA A 56 12.07 32.30 -5.42
C ALA A 56 13.09 33.32 -4.87
N PRO A 57 12.75 34.06 -3.79
CA PRO A 57 13.74 34.91 -3.12
C PRO A 57 14.94 34.07 -2.64
N ALA A 58 16.12 34.70 -2.58
CA ALA A 58 17.34 34.01 -2.15
C ALA A 58 17.16 33.41 -0.74
N ALA A 59 17.36 32.11 -0.63
CA ALA A 59 17.08 31.32 0.57
C ALA A 59 17.95 31.74 1.76
N ASP A 60 17.34 31.79 2.96
CA ASP A 60 18.10 31.87 4.21
C ASP A 60 18.57 30.45 4.59
N LEU A 61 19.62 29.99 3.91
CA LEU A 61 20.22 28.69 4.16
C LEU A 61 20.78 28.55 5.59
N ALA A 62 21.00 29.65 6.32
CA ALA A 62 21.43 29.58 7.72
C ALA A 62 20.25 29.23 8.64
N ALA A 63 19.08 29.85 8.43
CA ALA A 63 17.85 29.48 9.13
C ALA A 63 17.42 28.03 8.81
N VAL A 64 17.47 27.63 7.53
CA VAL A 64 17.19 26.25 7.13
C VAL A 64 18.18 25.28 7.80
N ALA A 65 19.50 25.53 7.71
CA ALA A 65 20.51 24.68 8.34
C ALA A 65 20.39 24.55 9.86
N GLN A 66 19.76 25.50 10.55
CA GLN A 66 19.45 25.39 11.97
C GLN A 66 18.25 24.46 12.25
N ALA A 67 17.24 24.45 11.36
CA ALA A 67 16.04 23.62 11.50
C ALA A 67 16.24 22.15 11.06
N THR A 68 17.18 21.88 10.14
CA THR A 68 17.34 20.58 9.47
C THR A 68 18.42 19.66 10.06
N GLY A 69 18.91 19.92 11.28
CA GLY A 69 19.82 19.01 11.99
C GLY A 69 21.13 18.74 11.25
N PHE A 70 21.48 17.46 11.09
CA PHE A 70 22.70 17.02 10.41
C PHE A 70 22.69 17.26 8.89
N ALA A 71 21.53 17.49 8.25
CA ALA A 71 21.44 17.62 6.80
C ALA A 71 22.36 18.71 6.21
N LYS A 72 22.69 19.75 6.99
CA LYS A 72 23.65 20.81 6.62
C LYS A 72 25.07 20.34 6.33
N TYR A 73 25.47 19.15 6.81
CA TYR A 73 26.82 18.58 6.63
C TYR A 73 26.90 17.52 5.54
N LEU A 74 25.77 17.03 5.03
CA LEU A 74 25.73 16.01 3.97
C LEU A 74 25.93 16.66 2.60
N PRO A 75 26.78 16.12 1.72
CA PRO A 75 27.10 16.75 0.44
C PRO A 75 25.87 16.88 -0.49
N ALA A 76 25.91 17.82 -1.43
CA ALA A 76 24.85 17.98 -2.43
C ALA A 76 24.59 16.72 -3.31
N THR A 77 25.51 15.75 -3.33
CA THR A 77 25.36 14.44 -3.99
C THR A 77 24.46 13.46 -3.25
N THR A 78 24.06 13.73 -2.01
CA THR A 78 23.13 12.87 -1.25
C THR A 78 21.79 12.73 -1.97
N GLN A 79 21.39 11.48 -2.28
CA GLN A 79 20.17 11.16 -3.05
C GLN A 79 18.93 11.03 -2.17
N ALA A 80 19.08 10.63 -0.90
CA ALA A 80 18.03 10.79 0.10
C ALA A 80 18.59 11.01 1.51
N TYR A 81 17.80 11.71 2.32
CA TYR A 81 17.99 11.92 3.75
C TYR A 81 16.65 11.70 4.46
N ALA A 82 16.67 11.10 5.64
CA ALA A 82 15.56 11.02 6.57
C ALA A 82 16.10 11.27 7.98
N GLY A 83 15.63 12.33 8.64
CA GLY A 83 15.92 12.69 10.02
C GLY A 83 14.66 12.73 10.85
N VAL A 84 14.74 12.25 12.09
CA VAL A 84 13.73 12.40 13.15
C VAL A 84 14.39 13.20 14.26
N PHE A 85 13.72 14.28 14.69
CA PHE A 85 14.26 15.26 15.64
C PHE A 85 13.43 15.28 16.92
N ASP A 86 14.09 15.59 18.04
CA ASP A 86 13.45 15.74 19.35
C ASP A 86 12.58 14.52 19.73
N GLY A 87 13.05 13.32 19.42
CA GLY A 87 12.35 12.08 19.76
C GLY A 87 12.07 11.97 21.27
N LYS A 88 12.96 12.52 22.10
CA LYS A 88 12.69 12.69 23.53
C LYS A 88 11.59 13.73 23.78
N GLY A 89 11.68 14.95 23.29
CA GLY A 89 10.62 15.96 23.54
C GLY A 89 9.25 15.59 22.96
N PHE A 90 9.20 14.72 21.95
CA PHE A 90 7.98 14.06 21.48
C PHE A 90 7.47 13.00 22.47
N LEU A 91 8.34 12.12 22.98
CA LEU A 91 7.97 11.14 24.01
C LEU A 91 7.57 11.82 25.33
N ASP A 92 8.36 12.77 25.84
CA ASP A 92 8.07 13.62 27.01
C ASP A 92 6.74 14.41 26.81
N GLY A 93 6.40 14.75 25.56
CA GLY A 93 5.13 15.41 25.20
C GLY A 93 3.93 14.47 25.09
N LEU A 94 4.16 13.17 24.89
CA LEU A 94 3.14 12.12 24.98
C LEU A 94 3.01 11.58 26.41
N GLN A 95 4.07 11.60 27.21
CA GLN A 95 4.05 11.26 28.63
C GLN A 95 3.06 12.16 29.37
N GLY A 96 2.13 11.55 30.09
CA GLY A 96 1.04 12.27 30.75
C GLY A 96 -0.25 12.42 29.91
N SER A 97 -0.22 12.16 28.61
CA SER A 97 -1.45 11.98 27.82
C SER A 97 -2.27 10.80 28.36
N ALA A 98 -3.59 10.87 28.21
CA ALA A 98 -4.48 9.77 28.59
C ALA A 98 -4.34 8.58 27.63
N LEU A 99 -3.94 8.80 26.36
CA LEU A 99 -3.59 7.72 25.43
C LEU A 99 -2.38 6.89 25.89
N VAL A 100 -1.31 7.52 26.38
CA VAL A 100 -0.15 6.80 26.89
C VAL A 100 -0.48 6.02 28.15
N LYS A 101 -1.19 6.64 29.11
CA LYS A 101 -1.60 5.97 30.36
C LYS A 101 -2.44 4.73 30.09
N LEU A 102 -3.41 4.82 29.17
CA LEU A 102 -4.24 3.69 28.75
C LEU A 102 -3.41 2.54 28.16
N PHE A 103 -2.37 2.85 27.39
CA PHE A 103 -1.44 1.85 26.86
C PHE A 103 -0.62 1.19 27.98
N GLU A 104 -0.07 1.97 28.90
CA GLU A 104 0.67 1.46 30.06
C GLU A 104 -0.21 0.55 30.94
N GLU A 105 -1.44 0.96 31.21
CA GLU A 105 -2.45 0.17 31.93
C GLU A 105 -2.77 -1.15 31.21
N GLN A 106 -3.01 -1.13 29.89
CA GLN A 106 -3.27 -2.37 29.15
C GLN A 106 -2.07 -3.32 29.10
N VAL A 107 -0.83 -2.82 29.03
CA VAL A 107 0.36 -3.69 29.09
C VAL A 107 0.56 -4.26 30.50
N ARG A 108 0.20 -3.51 31.55
CA ARG A 108 0.23 -4.00 32.94
C ARG A 108 -0.80 -5.09 33.21
N ASP A 109 -2.03 -4.91 32.73
CA ASP A 109 -3.13 -5.85 32.98
C ASP A 109 -3.02 -7.14 32.16
N ASN A 110 -2.34 -7.10 31.00
CA ASN A 110 -2.22 -8.25 30.09
C ASN A 110 -0.79 -8.82 29.99
N GLY A 111 0.18 -8.29 30.73
CA GLY A 111 1.60 -8.58 30.54
C GLY A 111 2.44 -8.40 31.80
N ASP A 112 3.24 -7.33 31.84
CA ASP A 112 4.14 -7.02 32.96
C ASP A 112 3.49 -5.98 33.88
N PRO A 113 3.05 -6.34 35.11
CA PRO A 113 2.35 -5.44 36.02
C PRO A 113 3.23 -4.28 36.55
N SER A 114 4.53 -4.31 36.26
CA SER A 114 5.51 -3.24 36.53
C SER A 114 5.64 -2.26 35.36
N PHE A 115 5.06 -2.56 34.19
CA PHE A 115 5.30 -1.77 32.98
C PHE A 115 4.94 -0.29 33.16
N SER A 116 5.92 0.56 32.83
CA SER A 116 5.84 2.01 32.80
C SER A 116 6.87 2.49 31.78
N LEU A 117 6.52 3.47 30.95
CA LEU A 117 7.47 4.09 30.03
C LEU A 117 8.47 4.99 30.78
N GLU A 118 8.13 5.41 32.01
CA GLU A 118 9.03 6.10 32.93
C GLU A 118 10.07 5.13 33.52
N GLU A 119 9.65 3.97 34.06
CA GLU A 119 10.58 2.95 34.60
C GLU A 119 11.42 2.28 33.51
N LEU A 120 10.87 2.07 32.31
CA LEU A 120 11.67 1.68 31.14
C LEU A 120 12.74 2.72 30.82
N GLY A 121 12.44 4.01 30.98
CA GLY A 121 13.43 5.09 30.84
C GLY A 121 14.53 5.10 31.91
N GLU A 122 14.40 4.34 33.00
CA GLU A 122 15.43 4.23 34.05
C GLU A 122 16.40 3.05 33.86
N ALA A 123 16.06 2.04 33.06
CA ALA A 123 16.95 0.90 32.82
C ALA A 123 18.19 1.33 31.99
N PRO A 124 19.44 0.96 32.35
CA PRO A 124 20.65 1.49 31.68
C PRO A 124 20.71 1.29 30.16
N GLU A 125 20.23 0.14 29.70
CA GLU A 125 20.17 -0.22 28.27
C GLU A 125 19.16 0.65 27.51
N ALA A 126 18.07 1.02 28.17
CA ALA A 126 17.04 1.90 27.64
C ALA A 126 17.39 3.39 27.81
N GLN A 127 18.15 3.79 28.85
CA GLN A 127 18.79 5.11 28.93
C GLN A 127 19.74 5.35 27.75
N MET A 128 20.49 4.31 27.36
CA MET A 128 21.33 4.35 26.16
C MET A 128 20.49 4.48 24.88
N ALA A 129 19.39 3.72 24.75
CA ALA A 129 18.47 3.85 23.61
C ALA A 129 17.77 5.23 23.54
N VAL A 130 17.30 5.77 24.67
CA VAL A 130 16.71 7.11 24.80
C VAL A 130 17.73 8.21 24.52
N SER A 131 19.00 8.00 24.85
CA SER A 131 20.08 8.96 24.51
C SER A 131 20.38 8.97 23.01
N LEU A 132 20.35 7.82 22.35
CA LEU A 132 20.52 7.69 20.89
C LEU A 132 19.33 8.26 20.10
N LEU A 133 18.10 8.03 20.58
CA LEU A 133 16.86 8.44 19.91
C LEU A 133 16.34 9.82 20.35
N GLY A 134 17.02 10.46 21.32
CA GLY A 134 16.47 11.60 22.05
C GLY A 134 16.52 12.94 21.32
N GLU A 135 17.64 13.27 20.68
CA GLU A 135 17.83 14.60 20.05
C GLU A 135 17.64 14.60 18.53
N GLU A 136 18.36 13.72 17.83
CA GLU A 136 18.21 13.50 16.38
C GLU A 136 18.78 12.12 16.01
N ILE A 137 18.01 11.35 15.25
CA ILE A 137 18.50 10.20 14.50
C ILE A 137 18.32 10.49 13.01
N PHE A 138 19.34 10.19 12.20
CA PHE A 138 19.26 10.37 10.75
C PHE A 138 19.87 9.22 9.95
N LEU A 139 19.32 9.01 8.76
CA LEU A 139 19.82 8.12 7.72
C LEU A 139 19.98 8.92 6.42
N ALA A 140 21.12 8.76 5.74
CA ALA A 140 21.39 9.36 4.45
C ALA A 140 21.99 8.34 3.48
N VAL A 141 21.66 8.47 2.19
CA VAL A 141 22.16 7.60 1.11
C VAL A 141 22.63 8.46 -0.07
N GLY A 142 23.83 8.18 -0.57
CA GLY A 142 24.53 9.04 -1.52
C GLY A 142 24.40 8.65 -3.00
N GLU A 143 25.45 8.92 -3.76
CA GLU A 143 25.48 8.60 -5.20
C GLU A 143 25.44 7.07 -5.44
N GLY A 144 24.88 6.66 -6.57
CA GLY A 144 24.72 5.25 -6.92
C GLY A 144 23.50 4.55 -6.31
N THR A 145 22.83 5.10 -5.29
CA THR A 145 21.66 4.45 -4.68
C THR A 145 20.55 4.20 -5.71
N ALA A 146 20.23 5.18 -6.56
CA ALA A 146 19.25 5.00 -7.64
C ALA A 146 19.61 3.85 -8.61
N LEU A 147 20.90 3.65 -8.93
CA LEU A 147 21.30 2.51 -9.78
C LEU A 147 21.17 1.19 -9.02
N GLN A 148 21.55 1.16 -7.74
CA GLN A 148 21.43 -0.04 -6.92
C GLN A 148 19.96 -0.42 -6.65
N THR A 149 19.07 0.54 -6.46
CA THR A 149 17.63 0.30 -6.35
C THR A 149 17.05 -0.25 -7.64
N ALA A 150 17.41 0.29 -8.81
CA ALA A 150 17.01 -0.29 -10.10
C ALA A 150 17.54 -1.73 -10.29
N ASN A 151 18.78 -2.02 -9.87
CA ASN A 151 19.32 -3.38 -9.88
C ASN A 151 18.52 -4.34 -8.97
N LEU A 152 18.16 -3.90 -7.76
CA LEU A 152 17.38 -4.71 -6.80
C LEU A 152 15.97 -4.99 -7.32
N VAL A 153 15.31 -4.02 -7.95
CA VAL A 153 14.03 -4.22 -8.64
C VAL A 153 14.19 -5.20 -9.82
N SER A 154 15.20 -5.03 -10.66
CA SER A 154 15.51 -5.97 -11.77
C SER A 154 15.74 -7.42 -11.27
N ILE A 155 16.37 -7.60 -10.11
CA ILE A 155 16.53 -8.91 -9.47
C ILE A 155 15.16 -9.45 -9.02
N ASN A 156 14.33 -8.64 -8.34
CA ASN A 156 13.00 -9.04 -7.89
C ASN A 156 12.11 -9.50 -9.06
N GLU A 157 12.09 -8.75 -10.16
CA GLU A 157 11.31 -9.11 -11.35
C GLU A 157 11.81 -10.40 -12.00
N SER A 158 13.13 -10.61 -12.07
CA SER A 158 13.71 -11.85 -12.58
C SER A 158 13.41 -13.06 -11.68
N VAL A 159 13.43 -12.89 -10.35
CA VAL A 159 13.03 -13.93 -9.38
C VAL A 159 11.56 -14.28 -9.56
N THR A 160 10.68 -13.28 -9.62
CA THR A 160 9.24 -13.43 -9.86
C THR A 160 8.96 -14.16 -11.17
N ARG A 161 9.64 -13.78 -12.26
CA ARG A 161 9.53 -14.41 -13.58
C ARG A 161 9.96 -15.88 -13.58
N HIS A 162 11.16 -16.18 -13.11
CA HIS A 162 11.65 -17.55 -13.08
C HIS A 162 10.89 -18.43 -12.09
N TRP A 163 10.36 -17.88 -10.99
CA TRP A 163 9.46 -18.60 -10.10
C TRP A 163 8.16 -18.98 -10.81
N ALA A 164 7.51 -18.03 -11.49
CA ALA A 164 6.29 -18.27 -12.27
C ALA A 164 6.51 -19.31 -13.39
N GLN A 165 7.65 -19.23 -14.07
CA GLN A 165 8.07 -20.21 -15.09
C GLN A 165 8.25 -21.62 -14.49
N THR A 166 8.82 -21.71 -13.28
CA THR A 166 9.00 -22.97 -12.55
C THR A 166 7.66 -23.55 -12.08
N LEU A 167 6.68 -22.73 -11.70
CA LEU A 167 5.32 -23.19 -11.37
C LEU A 167 4.64 -23.91 -12.56
N VAL A 168 4.87 -23.44 -13.80
CA VAL A 168 4.36 -24.14 -15.00
C VAL A 168 5.00 -25.52 -15.15
N LYS A 169 6.31 -25.65 -14.93
CA LYS A 169 7.02 -26.93 -14.99
C LYS A 169 6.65 -27.90 -13.86
N MET A 170 6.34 -27.38 -12.67
CA MET A 170 5.73 -28.19 -11.59
C MET A 170 4.34 -28.71 -11.99
N GLY A 171 3.57 -27.93 -12.74
CA GLY A 171 2.31 -28.38 -13.35
C GLY A 171 2.51 -29.47 -14.40
N GLU A 172 3.49 -29.30 -15.29
CA GLU A 172 3.90 -30.29 -16.30
C GLU A 172 4.29 -31.64 -15.68
N ALA A 173 5.15 -31.65 -14.65
CA ALA A 173 5.53 -32.86 -13.91
C ALA A 173 4.30 -33.53 -13.26
N GLY A 174 3.41 -32.74 -12.66
CA GLY A 174 2.15 -33.24 -12.09
C GLY A 174 1.19 -33.84 -13.13
N LEU A 175 1.17 -33.31 -14.36
CA LEU A 175 0.41 -33.86 -15.49
C LEU A 175 1.02 -35.15 -16.04
N ALA A 176 2.35 -35.29 -16.00
CA ALA A 176 3.06 -36.52 -16.35
C ALA A 176 2.89 -37.64 -15.30
N GLY A 177 2.28 -37.34 -14.14
CA GLY A 177 2.07 -38.29 -13.05
C GLY A 177 3.33 -38.54 -12.22
N GLU A 178 4.30 -37.62 -12.25
CA GLU A 178 5.51 -37.68 -11.43
C GLU A 178 5.18 -37.36 -9.97
N ASP A 179 5.97 -37.91 -9.03
CA ASP A 179 5.85 -37.54 -7.62
C ASP A 179 6.16 -36.05 -7.44
N ALA A 180 5.54 -35.41 -6.44
CA ALA A 180 5.72 -33.98 -6.20
C ALA A 180 7.20 -33.66 -5.92
N LEU A 181 7.84 -32.93 -6.85
CA LEU A 181 9.25 -32.59 -6.86
C LEU A 181 9.76 -32.13 -5.48
N ALA A 182 10.92 -32.61 -5.09
CA ALA A 182 11.58 -32.22 -3.85
C ALA A 182 11.93 -30.72 -3.87
N VAL A 183 12.09 -30.12 -2.69
CA VAL A 183 12.43 -28.69 -2.60
C VAL A 183 13.78 -28.42 -3.27
N GLU A 184 14.72 -29.35 -3.16
CA GLU A 184 16.00 -29.32 -3.86
C GLU A 184 15.85 -29.37 -5.40
N GLU A 185 14.92 -30.18 -5.90
CA GLU A 185 14.65 -30.35 -7.35
C GLU A 185 13.95 -29.14 -7.97
N ILE A 186 13.23 -28.35 -7.18
CA ILE A 186 12.60 -27.08 -7.58
C ILE A 186 13.61 -25.92 -7.45
N MET A 187 14.31 -25.84 -6.32
CA MET A 187 15.16 -24.70 -5.98
C MET A 187 16.48 -24.70 -6.74
N LEU A 188 17.10 -25.85 -7.02
CA LEU A 188 18.39 -25.88 -7.71
C LEU A 188 18.30 -25.40 -9.17
N PRO A 189 17.34 -25.84 -10.01
CA PRO A 189 17.16 -25.30 -11.36
C PRO A 189 16.76 -23.82 -11.36
N LEU A 190 15.97 -23.37 -10.39
CA LEU A 190 15.62 -21.97 -10.20
C LEU A 190 16.86 -21.11 -9.93
N VAL A 191 17.72 -21.54 -9.01
CA VAL A 191 19.00 -20.87 -8.70
C VAL A 191 19.93 -20.85 -9.91
N VAL A 192 20.07 -21.96 -10.64
CA VAL A 192 20.88 -22.02 -11.88
C VAL A 192 20.36 -21.05 -12.95
N LYS A 193 19.04 -20.98 -13.16
CA LYS A 193 18.42 -20.01 -14.08
C LYS A 193 18.70 -18.56 -13.67
N LEU A 194 18.51 -18.24 -12.39
CA LEU A 194 18.75 -16.90 -11.86
C LEU A 194 20.22 -16.48 -11.94
N LEU A 195 21.15 -17.40 -11.74
CA LEU A 195 22.59 -17.15 -11.88
C LEU A 195 22.99 -16.78 -13.32
N GLY A 196 22.30 -17.36 -14.32
CA GLY A 196 22.52 -17.11 -15.75
C GLY A 196 21.77 -15.93 -16.35
N ASP A 197 20.75 -15.36 -15.68
CA ASP A 197 20.01 -14.20 -16.19
C ASP A 197 20.85 -12.91 -16.08
N ALA A 198 20.99 -12.16 -17.17
CA ALA A 198 21.65 -10.87 -17.17
C ALA A 198 20.93 -9.78 -16.35
N LYS A 199 19.65 -9.99 -15.96
CA LYS A 199 18.90 -9.14 -15.02
C LYS A 199 19.02 -9.55 -13.54
N ALA A 200 19.57 -10.72 -13.24
CA ALA A 200 19.76 -11.25 -11.89
C ALA A 200 21.17 -11.86 -11.73
N GLY A 201 21.37 -12.71 -10.71
CA GLY A 201 22.55 -13.55 -10.60
C GLY A 201 23.87 -12.80 -10.71
N VAL A 202 24.83 -13.37 -11.45
CA VAL A 202 26.15 -12.76 -11.64
C VAL A 202 26.05 -11.50 -12.51
N GLY A 203 25.09 -11.41 -13.44
CA GLY A 203 24.88 -10.23 -14.29
C GLY A 203 24.33 -9.00 -13.55
N ALA A 204 23.65 -9.21 -12.41
CA ALA A 204 23.24 -8.15 -11.49
C ALA A 204 24.33 -7.84 -10.46
N LEU A 205 25.08 -8.84 -9.98
CA LEU A 205 26.24 -8.63 -9.10
C LEU A 205 27.36 -7.81 -9.77
N GLU A 206 27.57 -7.96 -11.09
CA GLU A 206 28.42 -7.05 -11.89
C GLU A 206 27.97 -5.58 -11.79
N LYS A 207 26.66 -5.35 -11.90
CA LYS A 207 26.06 -4.00 -11.92
C LYS A 207 25.88 -3.42 -10.52
N ALA A 208 25.88 -4.27 -9.51
CA ALA A 208 25.62 -3.89 -8.13
C ALA A 208 26.60 -2.79 -7.68
N GLN A 209 26.12 -1.93 -6.80
CA GLN A 209 26.92 -0.92 -6.13
C GLN A 209 26.61 -0.98 -4.64
N MET A 210 27.63 -0.67 -3.82
CA MET A 210 27.45 -0.37 -2.41
C MET A 210 27.44 1.15 -2.30
N PRO A 211 26.27 1.81 -2.45
CA PRO A 211 26.22 3.25 -2.32
C PRO A 211 26.60 3.66 -0.89
N PRO A 212 27.22 4.82 -0.68
CA PRO A 212 27.50 5.32 0.65
C PRO A 212 26.20 5.52 1.44
N VAL A 213 26.15 4.90 2.62
CA VAL A 213 25.08 5.04 3.60
C VAL A 213 25.68 5.61 4.88
N THR A 214 25.11 6.71 5.36
CA THR A 214 25.50 7.36 6.61
C THR A 214 24.33 7.30 7.59
N LEU A 215 24.54 6.66 8.72
CA LEU A 215 23.63 6.63 9.87
C LEU A 215 24.24 7.48 10.97
N GLY A 216 23.46 8.29 11.68
CA GLY A 216 23.99 9.02 12.82
C GLY A 216 22.97 9.39 13.87
N PHE A 217 23.51 9.67 15.05
CA PHE A 217 22.79 9.98 16.27
C PHE A 217 23.41 11.23 16.89
N LYS A 218 22.58 12.22 17.20
CA LYS A 218 23.00 13.39 17.96
C LYS A 218 22.92 13.06 19.44
N VAL A 219 24.07 13.15 20.11
CA VAL A 219 24.22 12.85 21.53
C VAL A 219 25.04 13.99 22.12
N SER A 220 24.39 15.02 22.66
CA SER A 220 25.10 16.21 23.16
C SER A 220 25.93 15.93 24.41
N ASP A 221 25.53 14.95 25.23
CA ASP A 221 26.33 14.46 26.35
C ASP A 221 27.64 13.82 25.87
N GLU A 222 28.77 14.33 26.35
CA GLU A 222 30.11 13.93 25.90
C GLU A 222 30.57 12.59 26.50
N ASP A 223 30.18 12.28 27.74
CA ASP A 223 30.54 11.03 28.39
C ASP A 223 29.77 9.85 27.79
N ILE A 224 28.48 10.04 27.48
CA ILE A 224 27.65 9.03 26.80
C ILE A 224 28.11 8.86 25.34
N ARG A 225 28.37 9.96 24.61
CA ARG A 225 28.89 9.92 23.23
C ARG A 225 30.24 9.21 23.15
N GLY A 226 31.12 9.42 24.15
CA GLY A 226 32.40 8.71 24.28
C GLY A 226 32.23 7.20 24.49
N GLN A 227 31.37 6.79 25.44
CA GLN A 227 31.07 5.38 25.70
C GLN A 227 30.48 4.65 24.48
N LEU A 228 29.57 5.31 23.75
CA LEU A 228 28.99 4.77 22.52
C LEU A 228 30.04 4.59 21.40
N LEU A 229 30.91 5.58 21.21
CA LEU A 229 32.01 5.47 20.25
C LEU A 229 32.99 4.34 20.63
N GLU A 230 33.33 4.22 21.91
CA GLU A 230 34.20 3.14 22.40
C GLU A 230 33.55 1.77 22.16
N MET A 231 32.27 1.60 22.51
CA MET A 231 31.53 0.34 22.31
C MET A 231 31.50 -0.10 20.85
N VAL A 232 31.21 0.82 19.91
CA VAL A 232 31.21 0.48 18.47
C VAL A 232 32.63 0.20 17.96
N SER A 233 33.63 0.95 18.44
CA SER A 233 35.04 0.71 18.09
C SER A 233 35.56 -0.63 18.63
N GLN A 234 35.16 -1.03 19.84
CA GLN A 234 35.45 -2.34 20.42
C GLN A 234 34.76 -3.46 19.63
N GLY A 235 33.52 -3.26 19.18
CA GLY A 235 32.82 -4.22 18.30
C GLY A 235 33.52 -4.42 16.96
N ILE A 236 34.00 -3.33 16.34
CA ILE A 236 34.84 -3.36 15.12
C ILE A 236 36.17 -4.09 15.41
N GLY A 237 36.80 -3.82 16.55
CA GLY A 237 38.02 -4.51 17.00
C GLY A 237 37.81 -6.02 17.18
N ALA A 238 36.72 -6.43 17.83
CA ALA A 238 36.37 -7.83 18.01
C ALA A 238 36.13 -8.56 16.67
N ILE A 239 35.48 -7.90 15.70
CA ILE A 239 35.33 -8.45 14.34
C ILE A 239 36.72 -8.65 13.68
N LEU A 240 37.66 -7.72 13.85
CA LEU A 240 39.02 -7.87 13.34
C LEU A 240 39.78 -9.01 14.04
N GLU A 241 39.62 -9.18 15.35
CA GLU A 241 40.24 -10.26 16.15
C GLU A 241 39.65 -11.65 15.85
N ASP A 242 38.33 -11.78 15.64
CA ASP A 242 37.65 -13.03 15.23
C ASP A 242 38.03 -13.44 13.80
N ILE A 243 38.37 -12.48 12.94
CA ILE A 243 39.00 -12.71 11.61
C ILE A 243 40.51 -13.04 11.76
N GLY A 244 41.02 -13.12 12.99
CA GLY A 244 42.37 -13.58 13.32
C GLY A 244 43.31 -12.48 13.81
N PRO A 245 44.53 -12.80 14.27
CA PRO A 245 45.37 -11.89 15.06
C PRO A 245 45.82 -10.58 14.37
N ASP A 246 45.66 -10.49 13.05
CA ASP A 246 45.85 -9.29 12.22
C ASP A 246 44.78 -9.22 11.09
N GLY A 247 43.57 -9.78 11.31
CA GLY A 247 42.45 -9.75 10.35
C GLY A 247 42.67 -10.51 9.03
N GLU A 248 43.20 -11.75 9.10
CA GLU A 248 43.57 -12.68 8.00
C GLU A 248 43.95 -12.05 6.65
N GLY A 249 44.69 -10.94 6.71
CA GLY A 249 45.16 -10.17 5.56
C GLY A 249 44.09 -9.38 4.79
N PHE A 250 42.81 -9.80 4.80
CA PHE A 250 41.75 -9.24 3.96
C PHE A 250 40.99 -8.06 4.57
N ALA A 251 41.08 -7.84 5.88
CA ALA A 251 40.57 -6.64 6.53
C ALA A 251 41.73 -5.71 6.93
N GLU A 252 41.64 -4.43 6.58
CA GLU A 252 42.62 -3.39 6.94
C GLU A 252 42.00 -2.41 7.94
N ALA A 253 42.73 -2.04 9.00
CA ALA A 253 42.28 -1.02 9.95
C ALA A 253 42.28 0.38 9.31
N LEU A 254 41.10 1.01 9.28
CA LEU A 254 40.88 2.32 8.65
C LEU A 254 41.00 3.44 9.70
N ASN A 255 41.78 4.48 9.37
CA ASN A 255 41.89 5.71 10.16
C ASN A 255 41.94 6.90 9.19
N ILE A 256 40.93 7.77 9.18
CA ILE A 256 40.79 8.88 8.22
C ILE A 256 40.24 10.14 8.89
N GLU A 257 40.53 11.31 8.29
CA GLU A 257 40.00 12.60 8.69
C GLU A 257 38.99 13.12 7.64
N ARG A 258 37.83 13.61 8.10
CA ARG A 258 36.74 14.18 7.30
C ARG A 258 36.04 15.30 8.08
N GLY A 259 35.82 16.47 7.49
CA GLY A 259 35.20 17.62 8.19
C GLY A 259 35.92 17.99 9.51
N GLY A 260 37.26 17.98 9.50
CA GLY A 260 38.10 18.19 10.69
C GLY A 260 37.93 17.16 11.82
N SER A 261 37.31 16.02 11.52
CA SER A 261 36.89 15.00 12.50
C SER A 261 37.48 13.64 12.16
N ASN A 262 37.87 12.88 13.18
CA ASN A 262 38.53 11.58 13.02
C ASN A 262 37.51 10.44 12.95
N PHE A 263 37.74 9.52 12.02
CA PHE A 263 36.96 8.31 11.81
C PHE A 263 37.87 7.08 11.84
N THR A 264 37.42 6.05 12.55
CA THR A 264 38.11 4.76 12.73
C THR A 264 37.22 3.62 12.24
N GLY A 265 37.78 2.54 11.71
CA GLY A 265 36.95 1.43 11.23
C GLY A 265 37.74 0.33 10.56
N LEU A 266 37.10 -0.33 9.60
CA LEU A 266 37.70 -1.40 8.79
C LEU A 266 37.44 -1.19 7.30
N LYS A 267 38.38 -1.65 6.48
CA LYS A 267 38.21 -1.84 5.04
C LYS A 267 38.40 -3.32 4.72
N VAL A 268 37.36 -3.99 4.24
CA VAL A 268 37.49 -5.29 3.57
C VAL A 268 37.98 -5.03 2.14
N VAL A 269 39.05 -5.71 1.74
CA VAL A 269 39.64 -5.59 0.40
C VAL A 269 39.26 -6.79 -0.45
N GLY A 270 38.56 -6.56 -1.57
CA GLY A 270 37.96 -7.63 -2.39
C GLY A 270 38.98 -8.65 -2.90
N GLU A 271 40.09 -8.18 -3.48
CA GLU A 271 41.21 -9.00 -3.96
C GLU A 271 41.72 -9.98 -2.89
N LYS A 272 41.86 -9.48 -1.66
CA LYS A 272 42.41 -10.25 -0.55
C LYS A 272 41.39 -11.20 0.06
N LEU A 273 40.11 -10.81 0.12
CA LEU A 273 39.01 -11.68 0.54
C LEU A 273 38.90 -12.89 -0.42
N VAL A 274 39.01 -12.64 -1.72
CA VAL A 274 39.07 -13.71 -2.74
C VAL A 274 40.30 -14.62 -2.56
N ALA A 275 41.42 -14.07 -2.09
CA ALA A 275 42.64 -14.83 -1.81
C ALA A 275 42.61 -15.64 -0.49
N SER A 276 41.77 -15.27 0.49
CA SER A 276 41.57 -16.03 1.73
C SER A 276 40.49 -17.11 1.64
N LEU A 277 39.57 -17.05 0.66
CA LEU A 277 38.57 -18.10 0.43
C LEU A 277 39.22 -19.49 0.31
N PRO A 278 38.87 -20.47 1.16
CA PRO A 278 39.48 -21.79 1.10
C PRO A 278 39.07 -22.55 -0.19
N PRO A 279 39.89 -23.51 -0.66
CA PRO A 279 39.75 -24.06 -2.01
C PRO A 279 38.41 -24.78 -2.29
N ASP A 280 37.83 -25.35 -1.25
CA ASP A 280 36.53 -26.03 -1.25
C ASP A 280 35.36 -25.08 -1.54
N VAL A 281 35.48 -23.77 -1.29
CA VAL A 281 34.49 -22.78 -1.72
C VAL A 281 34.43 -22.72 -3.25
N LYS A 282 35.58 -22.65 -3.94
CA LYS A 282 35.61 -22.63 -5.41
C LYS A 282 35.16 -23.98 -6.00
N GLU A 283 35.52 -25.09 -5.36
CA GLU A 283 35.06 -26.43 -5.76
C GLU A 283 33.54 -26.60 -5.57
N GLY A 284 32.98 -26.13 -4.46
CA GLY A 284 31.54 -26.17 -4.18
C GLY A 284 30.71 -25.28 -5.11
N LEU A 285 31.18 -24.06 -5.41
CA LEU A 285 30.55 -23.20 -6.43
C LEU A 285 30.58 -23.85 -7.82
N SER A 286 31.64 -24.59 -8.15
CA SER A 286 31.78 -25.35 -9.40
C SER A 286 30.90 -26.61 -9.50
N GLN A 287 30.19 -26.99 -8.42
CA GLN A 287 29.19 -28.07 -8.47
C GLN A 287 27.80 -27.58 -8.92
N VAL A 288 27.56 -26.26 -8.89
CA VAL A 288 26.26 -25.63 -9.20
C VAL A 288 26.32 -24.58 -10.31
N MET A 289 27.51 -24.16 -10.73
CA MET A 289 27.74 -23.21 -11.82
C MET A 289 28.82 -23.73 -12.77
N ASP A 290 28.79 -23.28 -14.02
CA ASP A 290 29.91 -23.48 -14.93
C ASP A 290 31.13 -22.64 -14.52
N ALA A 291 32.33 -23.07 -14.92
CA ALA A 291 33.57 -22.42 -14.52
C ALA A 291 33.69 -20.95 -14.92
N ALA A 292 33.11 -20.52 -16.05
CA ALA A 292 33.16 -19.11 -16.45
C ALA A 292 32.23 -18.25 -15.57
N THR A 293 31.08 -18.78 -15.15
CA THR A 293 30.20 -18.12 -14.16
C THR A 293 30.84 -18.08 -12.77
N VAL A 294 31.59 -19.12 -12.36
CA VAL A 294 32.37 -19.14 -11.11
C VAL A 294 33.50 -18.10 -11.14
N ASP A 295 34.35 -18.12 -12.17
CA ASP A 295 35.45 -17.16 -12.35
C ASP A 295 34.92 -15.71 -12.41
N LYS A 296 33.76 -15.50 -13.04
CA LYS A 296 33.09 -14.20 -13.12
C LYS A 296 32.55 -13.73 -11.77
N LEU A 297 31.92 -14.60 -10.98
CA LEU A 297 31.49 -14.28 -9.61
C LEU A 297 32.70 -13.92 -8.72
N ILE A 298 33.78 -14.68 -8.84
CA ILE A 298 35.05 -14.44 -8.14
C ILE A 298 35.61 -13.07 -8.53
N GLY A 299 35.74 -12.77 -9.83
CA GLY A 299 36.25 -11.48 -10.31
C GLY A 299 35.36 -10.29 -9.92
N VAL A 300 34.04 -10.49 -9.77
CA VAL A 300 33.17 -9.49 -9.15
C VAL A 300 33.56 -9.26 -7.70
N LEU A 301 33.68 -10.31 -6.85
CA LEU A 301 34.11 -10.15 -5.46
C LEU A 301 35.51 -9.52 -5.33
N GLU A 302 36.44 -9.91 -6.19
CA GLU A 302 37.81 -9.39 -6.28
C GLU A 302 37.82 -7.87 -6.53
N SER A 303 36.84 -7.36 -7.29
CA SER A 303 36.69 -5.95 -7.65
C SER A 303 36.01 -5.06 -6.60
N ARG A 304 35.57 -5.61 -5.46
CA ARG A 304 34.73 -4.87 -4.48
C ARG A 304 35.36 -4.76 -3.11
N ASP A 305 35.64 -3.53 -2.74
CA ASP A 305 35.96 -3.15 -1.37
C ASP A 305 34.67 -2.80 -0.60
N LEU A 306 34.70 -3.04 0.71
CA LEU A 306 33.69 -2.58 1.67
C LEU A 306 34.41 -1.75 2.74
N VAL A 307 34.00 -0.50 2.90
CA VAL A 307 34.49 0.42 3.92
C VAL A 307 33.42 0.59 4.99
N ILE A 308 33.76 0.34 6.25
CA ILE A 308 32.94 0.67 7.42
C ILE A 308 33.75 1.64 8.30
N ALA A 309 33.14 2.75 8.70
CA ALA A 309 33.77 3.74 9.57
C ALA A 309 32.81 4.25 10.65
N VAL A 310 33.34 4.53 11.84
CA VAL A 310 32.65 5.22 12.93
C VAL A 310 33.49 6.42 13.38
N GLY A 311 32.83 7.51 13.75
CA GLY A 311 33.50 8.72 14.24
C GLY A 311 32.54 9.70 14.88
N VAL A 312 33.08 10.81 15.39
CA VAL A 312 32.30 11.87 16.02
C VAL A 312 32.59 13.21 15.34
N HIS A 313 31.54 13.88 14.87
CA HIS A 313 31.60 15.23 14.30
C HIS A 313 30.72 16.17 15.13
N GLU A 314 31.32 17.20 15.73
CA GLU A 314 30.70 18.02 16.79
C GLU A 314 30.04 17.15 17.88
N ASN A 315 28.71 17.10 17.95
CA ASN A 315 27.93 16.27 18.88
C ASN A 315 27.19 15.09 18.21
N TYR A 316 27.54 14.73 16.98
CA TYR A 316 26.98 13.58 16.27
C TYR A 316 27.94 12.40 16.30
N LEU A 317 27.45 11.25 16.78
CA LEU A 317 28.06 9.95 16.52
C LEU A 317 27.59 9.48 15.14
N ILE A 318 28.54 9.15 14.26
CA ILE A 318 28.28 8.84 12.85
C ILE A 318 28.86 7.46 12.53
N GLY A 319 28.01 6.58 11.99
CA GLY A 319 28.40 5.34 11.33
C GLY A 319 28.25 5.48 9.82
N PHE A 320 29.21 4.96 9.08
CA PHE A 320 29.27 5.00 7.62
C PHE A 320 29.56 3.61 7.05
N THR A 321 28.92 3.27 5.94
CA THR A 321 29.30 2.14 5.09
C THR A 321 29.27 2.54 3.61
N GLY A 322 30.22 2.07 2.80
CA GLY A 322 30.35 2.42 1.38
C GLY A 322 31.40 1.59 0.65
N SER A 323 31.65 1.91 -0.62
CA SER A 323 32.70 1.28 -1.44
C SER A 323 34.08 1.93 -1.25
N SER A 324 34.13 3.20 -0.84
CA SER A 324 35.38 3.94 -0.61
C SER A 324 35.30 4.90 0.58
N ALA A 325 36.44 5.09 1.25
CA ALA A 325 36.60 6.08 2.30
C ALA A 325 36.41 7.53 1.80
N ASP A 326 36.56 7.79 0.50
CA ASP A 326 36.37 9.11 -0.12
C ASP A 326 34.89 9.44 -0.40
N GLU A 327 33.99 8.46 -0.24
CA GLU A 327 32.54 8.68 -0.27
C GLU A 327 31.99 9.17 1.07
N LEU A 328 32.69 8.92 2.19
CA LEU A 328 32.40 9.58 3.47
C LEU A 328 32.81 11.05 3.37
N GLN A 329 31.82 11.92 3.26
CA GLN A 329 32.00 13.35 3.08
C GLN A 329 31.18 14.12 4.12
N ILE A 330 31.81 15.16 4.68
CA ILE A 330 31.24 16.12 5.62
C ILE A 330 31.62 17.49 5.08
N VAL A 331 30.65 18.34 4.78
CA VAL A 331 30.88 19.67 4.19
C VAL A 331 30.74 20.79 5.21
N ASP A 332 31.63 21.78 5.13
CA ASP A 332 31.73 22.87 6.11
C ASP A 332 30.68 23.99 5.90
N SER A 333 29.84 23.92 4.83
CA SER A 333 28.91 24.99 4.49
C SER A 333 27.54 24.49 4.00
N PRO A 334 26.42 25.15 4.40
CA PRO A 334 25.09 24.88 3.85
C PRO A 334 24.94 25.12 2.34
N SER A 335 25.89 25.81 1.70
CA SER A 335 25.93 26.02 0.25
C SER A 335 26.49 24.81 -0.52
N ASP A 336 27.29 23.96 0.13
CA ASP A 336 27.89 22.77 -0.48
C ASP A 336 27.11 21.47 -0.15
N SER A 337 26.06 21.59 0.68
CA SER A 337 25.29 20.48 1.23
C SER A 337 24.00 20.17 0.47
N ILE A 338 23.29 19.12 0.88
CA ILE A 338 21.96 18.77 0.35
C ILE A 338 20.96 19.93 0.43
N LEU A 339 21.19 20.91 1.32
CA LEU A 339 20.33 22.09 1.52
C LEU A 339 20.41 23.11 0.38
N SER A 340 21.48 23.10 -0.43
CA SER A 340 21.63 24.03 -1.56
C SER A 340 20.96 23.55 -2.85
N ARG A 341 20.50 22.28 -2.87
CA ARG A 341 19.72 21.71 -3.97
C ARG A 341 18.44 22.51 -4.21
N PRO A 342 18.06 22.86 -5.45
CA PRO A 342 16.72 23.40 -5.76
C PRO A 342 15.56 22.60 -5.15
N GLU A 343 15.74 21.29 -5.02
CA GLU A 343 14.84 20.33 -4.39
C GLU A 343 14.62 20.56 -2.89
N ALA A 344 15.59 21.18 -2.21
CA ALA A 344 15.52 21.54 -0.80
C ALA A 344 14.78 22.87 -0.54
N ALA A 345 14.46 23.64 -1.58
CA ALA A 345 13.94 25.00 -1.46
C ALA A 345 12.59 25.11 -0.70
N PHE A 346 11.82 24.03 -0.61
CA PHE A 346 10.58 24.01 0.17
C PHE A 346 10.80 24.22 1.68
N MET A 347 11.98 23.88 2.20
CA MET A 347 12.29 23.97 3.63
C MET A 347 12.37 25.42 4.15
N ASN A 348 12.52 26.41 3.26
CA ASN A 348 12.40 27.83 3.62
C ASN A 348 11.05 28.15 4.28
N SER A 349 9.97 27.46 3.90
CA SER A 349 8.62 27.63 4.47
C SER A 349 8.44 27.01 5.85
N TYR A 350 9.48 26.36 6.40
CA TYR A 350 9.44 25.65 7.68
C TYR A 350 10.66 25.95 8.58
N ALA A 351 11.53 26.89 8.18
CA ALA A 351 12.74 27.24 8.92
C ALA A 351 12.45 27.93 10.29
N ASP A 352 11.22 28.40 10.51
CA ASP A 352 10.72 28.91 11.79
C ASP A 352 10.10 27.81 12.68
N LYS A 353 9.90 26.59 12.15
CA LYS A 353 9.19 25.50 12.83
C LYS A 353 10.14 24.60 13.61
N LYS A 354 9.69 24.14 14.78
CA LYS A 354 10.30 23.00 15.47
C LYS A 354 9.85 21.72 14.74
N LEU A 355 10.71 21.22 13.85
CA LEU A 355 10.49 19.95 13.17
C LEU A 355 10.56 18.77 14.15
N LEU A 356 9.72 17.76 13.93
CA LEU A 356 9.85 16.41 14.47
C LEU A 356 10.46 15.44 13.46
N GLY A 357 10.41 15.76 12.16
CA GLY A 357 11.06 14.97 11.14
C GLY A 357 11.16 15.69 9.81
N LEU A 358 12.15 15.27 9.02
CA LEU A 358 12.43 15.73 7.67
C LEU A 358 12.83 14.53 6.82
N MET A 359 12.23 14.39 5.64
CA MET A 359 12.71 13.49 4.60
C MET A 359 12.87 14.27 3.29
N THR A 360 13.92 13.96 2.54
CA THR A 360 14.12 14.43 1.16
C THR A 360 14.57 13.25 0.30
N VAL A 361 14.04 13.11 -0.91
CA VAL A 361 14.44 12.07 -1.87
C VAL A 361 14.48 12.62 -3.30
N SER A 362 15.55 12.31 -4.02
CA SER A 362 15.77 12.82 -5.37
C SER A 362 14.77 12.23 -6.38
N LYS A 363 14.67 12.83 -7.57
CA LYS A 363 13.86 12.26 -8.65
C LYS A 363 14.42 10.91 -9.11
N GLU A 364 15.74 10.80 -9.22
CA GLU A 364 16.45 9.66 -9.79
C GLU A 364 16.19 8.38 -8.97
N LEU A 365 16.21 8.49 -7.64
CA LEU A 365 15.94 7.38 -6.73
C LEU A 365 14.47 6.94 -6.81
N GLN A 366 13.51 7.86 -6.92
CA GLN A 366 12.10 7.50 -7.12
C GLN A 366 11.84 6.86 -8.49
N ASP A 367 12.36 7.47 -9.56
CA ASP A 367 12.35 6.94 -10.93
C ASP A 367 12.92 5.52 -11.00
N SER A 368 13.93 5.20 -10.19
CA SER A 368 14.58 3.89 -10.19
C SER A 368 13.68 2.75 -9.68
N ILE A 369 12.69 3.08 -8.85
CA ILE A 369 11.75 2.09 -8.29
C ILE A 369 10.76 1.66 -9.37
N THR A 370 10.17 2.60 -10.12
CA THR A 370 9.05 2.30 -11.03
C THR A 370 9.44 1.97 -12.48
N LYS A 371 10.67 2.25 -12.91
CA LYS A 371 11.09 2.02 -14.31
C LYS A 371 11.17 0.55 -14.71
N GLU A 372 11.49 -0.33 -13.75
CA GLU A 372 11.65 -1.78 -13.99
C GLU A 372 10.62 -2.62 -13.21
N ALA A 373 9.91 -2.07 -12.22
CA ALA A 373 8.99 -2.83 -11.38
C ALA A 373 7.74 -3.32 -12.13
N SER A 374 7.20 -4.45 -11.70
CA SER A 374 5.92 -5.00 -12.15
C SER A 374 4.97 -5.23 -10.97
N LEU A 375 3.66 -5.35 -11.21
CA LEU A 375 2.69 -5.83 -10.23
C LEU A 375 2.43 -7.33 -10.44
N LEU A 376 2.12 -7.69 -11.68
CA LEU A 376 1.96 -9.05 -12.18
C LEU A 376 2.68 -9.25 -13.51
N GLY A 377 3.22 -8.20 -14.15
CA GLY A 377 3.86 -8.27 -15.47
C GLY A 377 4.95 -9.35 -15.56
N SER A 378 5.95 -9.34 -14.68
CA SER A 378 7.00 -10.36 -14.74
C SER A 378 6.53 -11.75 -14.31
N PHE A 379 5.49 -11.86 -13.48
CA PHE A 379 4.83 -13.13 -13.18
C PHE A 379 4.11 -13.70 -14.43
N ALA A 380 3.37 -12.86 -15.14
CA ALA A 380 2.68 -13.22 -16.38
C ALA A 380 3.64 -13.57 -17.51
N GLU A 381 4.74 -12.80 -17.66
CA GLU A 381 5.84 -13.10 -18.58
C GLU A 381 6.46 -14.48 -18.29
N GLY A 382 6.67 -14.82 -17.01
CA GLY A 382 7.20 -16.12 -16.60
C GLY A 382 6.24 -17.29 -16.85
N ILE A 383 4.93 -17.12 -16.63
CA ILE A 383 3.94 -18.12 -17.03
C ILE A 383 3.96 -18.32 -18.55
N ARG A 384 4.00 -17.23 -19.34
CA ARG A 384 4.04 -17.29 -20.81
C ARG A 384 5.29 -18.03 -21.30
N GLU A 385 6.48 -17.64 -20.81
CA GLU A 385 7.74 -18.33 -21.09
C GLU A 385 7.63 -19.82 -20.73
N GLY A 386 7.04 -20.15 -19.57
CA GLY A 386 6.85 -21.52 -19.11
C GLY A 386 5.92 -22.35 -20.01
N LEU A 387 4.79 -21.79 -20.45
CA LEU A 387 3.86 -22.46 -21.36
C LEU A 387 4.49 -22.67 -22.75
N SER A 388 5.19 -21.67 -23.27
CA SER A 388 5.85 -21.75 -24.59
C SER A 388 6.97 -22.80 -24.68
N GLU A 389 7.48 -23.27 -23.52
CA GLU A 389 8.49 -24.33 -23.44
C GLU A 389 7.92 -25.76 -23.42
N THR A 390 6.59 -25.97 -23.37
CA THR A 390 5.99 -27.31 -23.22
C THR A 390 4.71 -27.56 -24.02
N GLU A 391 4.58 -28.78 -24.57
CA GLU A 391 3.34 -29.26 -25.19
C GLU A 391 2.37 -29.91 -24.17
N ALA A 392 2.76 -30.07 -22.89
CA ALA A 392 1.98 -30.79 -21.88
C ALA A 392 0.61 -30.16 -21.56
N PHE A 393 0.51 -28.83 -21.69
CA PHE A 393 -0.77 -28.11 -21.58
C PHE A 393 -1.54 -28.07 -22.92
N GLY A 394 -0.96 -28.56 -24.02
CA GLY A 394 -1.48 -28.39 -25.38
C GLY A 394 -1.55 -26.92 -25.82
N ASP A 395 -2.32 -26.64 -26.87
CA ASP A 395 -2.40 -25.30 -27.49
C ASP A 395 -2.78 -24.18 -26.50
N THR A 396 -1.82 -23.32 -26.18
CA THR A 396 -1.91 -22.28 -25.14
C THR A 396 -1.76 -20.86 -25.69
N GLN A 397 -1.73 -20.70 -27.02
CA GLN A 397 -1.43 -19.42 -27.70
C GLN A 397 -2.37 -18.27 -27.33
N GLU A 398 -3.67 -18.55 -27.08
CA GLU A 398 -4.63 -17.54 -26.65
C GLU A 398 -4.31 -17.03 -25.23
N ILE A 399 -3.85 -17.91 -24.33
CA ILE A 399 -3.45 -17.57 -22.96
C ILE A 399 -2.12 -16.82 -22.99
N GLU A 400 -1.14 -17.29 -23.77
CA GLU A 400 0.15 -16.61 -23.97
C GLU A 400 -0.02 -15.17 -24.50
N THR A 401 -0.96 -14.96 -25.42
CA THR A 401 -1.28 -13.64 -25.99
C THR A 401 -1.85 -12.69 -24.92
N LEU A 402 -2.73 -13.19 -24.03
CA LEU A 402 -3.28 -12.36 -22.96
C LEU A 402 -2.27 -12.10 -21.84
N LEU A 403 -1.36 -13.04 -21.56
CA LEU A 403 -0.23 -12.86 -20.65
C LEU A 403 0.74 -11.79 -21.18
N GLU A 404 1.00 -11.74 -22.49
CA GLU A 404 1.74 -10.63 -23.10
C GLU A 404 0.98 -9.30 -22.99
N LEU A 405 -0.33 -9.30 -23.25
CA LEU A 405 -1.16 -8.09 -23.15
C LEU A 405 -1.21 -7.52 -21.71
N ILE A 406 -1.18 -8.38 -20.68
CA ILE A 406 -1.03 -7.98 -19.27
C ILE A 406 0.27 -7.19 -19.07
N VAL A 407 1.39 -7.67 -19.62
CA VAL A 407 2.70 -6.96 -19.55
C VAL A 407 2.65 -5.62 -20.27
N GLU A 408 2.05 -5.55 -21.47
CA GLU A 408 1.93 -4.31 -22.23
C GLU A 408 1.05 -3.27 -21.53
N GLN A 409 -0.12 -3.69 -21.02
CA GLN A 409 -1.06 -2.82 -20.31
C GLN A 409 -0.49 -2.31 -19.00
N GLU A 410 0.19 -3.16 -18.23
CA GLU A 410 0.80 -2.78 -16.96
C GLU A 410 1.93 -1.76 -17.16
N ARG A 411 2.83 -1.98 -18.13
CA ARG A 411 3.83 -0.99 -18.55
C ARG A 411 3.17 0.28 -19.06
N GLY A 412 2.02 0.17 -19.75
CA GLY A 412 1.19 1.30 -20.16
C GLY A 412 0.69 2.15 -18.98
N ILE A 413 0.26 1.52 -17.88
CA ILE A 413 -0.17 2.19 -16.63
C ILE A 413 1.03 2.82 -15.91
N PHE A 414 2.12 2.07 -15.70
CA PHE A 414 3.33 2.61 -15.05
C PHE A 414 3.98 3.74 -15.84
N SER A 415 3.89 3.76 -17.18
CA SER A 415 4.40 4.86 -18.01
C SER A 415 3.69 6.21 -17.77
N MET A 416 2.53 6.21 -17.10
CA MET A 416 1.86 7.44 -16.66
C MET A 416 2.41 8.01 -15.34
N GLN A 417 3.19 7.23 -14.56
CA GLN A 417 3.81 7.70 -13.32
C GLN A 417 5.00 8.61 -13.63
N GLY A 418 4.84 9.90 -13.40
CA GLY A 418 5.94 10.85 -13.32
C GLY A 418 6.39 11.04 -11.88
N TYR A 419 7.68 11.35 -11.69
CA TYR A 419 8.20 11.81 -10.40
C TYR A 419 8.83 13.18 -10.52
N THR A 420 8.57 13.99 -9.50
CA THR A 420 9.37 15.16 -9.11
C THR A 420 10.18 14.79 -7.88
N PRO A 421 11.31 15.47 -7.59
CA PRO A 421 11.98 15.32 -6.30
C PRO A 421 11.00 15.56 -5.16
N ALA A 422 11.13 14.81 -4.06
CA ALA A 422 10.17 14.85 -2.97
C ALA A 422 10.79 15.32 -1.66
N GLY A 423 9.99 16.02 -0.87
CA GLY A 423 10.29 16.43 0.49
C GLY A 423 9.09 16.18 1.41
N LEU A 424 9.34 15.86 2.66
CA LEU A 424 8.31 15.72 3.70
C LEU A 424 8.83 16.31 4.99
N VAL A 425 8.02 17.12 5.67
CA VAL A 425 8.31 17.62 7.02
C VAL A 425 7.16 17.32 7.98
N ALA A 426 7.49 16.94 9.20
CA ALA A 426 6.55 16.73 10.29
C ALA A 426 6.83 17.75 11.41
N PHE A 427 5.79 18.36 11.98
CA PHE A 427 5.90 19.36 13.06
C PHE A 427 4.61 19.44 13.90
N LEU A 428 4.68 20.08 15.06
CA LEU A 428 3.54 20.28 15.96
C LEU A 428 2.97 21.70 15.83
N GLU A 429 1.69 21.79 15.44
CA GLU A 429 0.92 23.03 15.37
C GLU A 429 -0.58 22.66 15.32
N ASP A 430 -1.31 22.87 16.42
CA ASP A 430 -2.70 22.39 16.63
C ASP A 430 -2.85 20.85 16.52
N GLY A 431 -1.83 20.12 16.95
CA GLY A 431 -1.66 18.67 16.73
C GLY A 431 -0.48 18.38 15.79
N LEU A 432 -0.43 17.17 15.22
CA LEU A 432 0.64 16.76 14.31
C LEU A 432 0.29 17.12 12.86
N LYS A 433 1.13 17.93 12.22
CA LYS A 433 1.07 18.24 10.79
C LYS A 433 2.21 17.56 10.05
N ILE A 434 1.90 16.96 8.90
CA ILE A 434 2.85 16.35 7.97
C ILE A 434 2.60 16.96 6.59
N GLU A 435 3.60 17.64 6.04
CA GLU A 435 3.54 18.35 4.75
C GLU A 435 4.51 17.74 3.76
N GLY A 436 3.97 17.13 2.70
CA GLY A 436 4.70 16.61 1.55
C GLY A 436 4.73 17.58 0.37
N HIS A 437 5.85 17.56 -0.34
CA HIS A 437 6.17 18.37 -1.51
C HIS A 437 6.71 17.45 -2.60
N GLY A 438 6.21 17.59 -3.83
CA GLY A 438 6.64 16.81 -4.97
C GLY A 438 6.32 15.32 -4.87
N GLY A 439 7.25 14.48 -5.31
CA GLY A 439 7.05 13.05 -5.44
C GLY A 439 6.28 12.65 -6.70
N SER A 440 5.47 11.60 -6.61
CA SER A 440 4.62 11.14 -7.73
C SER A 440 3.69 12.25 -8.23
N THR A 441 3.47 12.27 -9.54
CA THR A 441 2.49 13.14 -10.19
C THR A 441 1.02 12.74 -9.92
N MET A 442 0.78 11.64 -9.19
CA MET A 442 -0.56 11.10 -8.88
C MET A 442 -1.47 10.96 -10.13
N PRO A 443 -1.02 10.26 -11.20
CA PRO A 443 -1.72 10.22 -12.49
C PRO A 443 -3.11 9.58 -12.42
N GLU A 444 -3.44 8.87 -11.35
CA GLU A 444 -4.78 8.35 -11.05
C GLU A 444 -5.79 9.43 -10.63
N LEU A 445 -5.32 10.62 -10.23
CA LEU A 445 -6.14 11.76 -9.82
C LEU A 445 -6.19 12.85 -10.88
N ASP A 446 -7.31 13.57 -10.93
CA ASP A 446 -7.39 14.89 -11.55
C ASP A 446 -7.22 15.94 -10.44
N LEU A 447 -6.03 16.52 -10.37
CA LEU A 447 -5.68 17.55 -9.38
C LEU A 447 -6.05 18.98 -9.82
N ASP A 448 -6.53 19.16 -11.06
CA ASP A 448 -6.80 20.47 -11.65
C ASP A 448 -8.31 20.81 -11.73
N THR A 449 -9.19 19.81 -11.72
CA THR A 449 -10.65 19.99 -11.62
C THR A 449 -11.10 20.27 -10.17
N PRO A 450 -11.91 21.32 -9.92
CA PRO A 450 -12.56 21.54 -8.61
C PRO A 450 -13.58 20.46 -8.28
N ARG A 451 -13.66 20.06 -7.00
CA ARG A 451 -14.63 19.07 -6.52
C ARG A 451 -16.00 19.70 -6.27
N SER A 452 -17.04 19.16 -6.90
CA SER A 452 -18.44 19.57 -6.73
C SER A 452 -18.96 19.32 -5.31
N TYR A 453 -18.48 18.26 -4.65
CA TYR A 453 -19.02 17.80 -3.35
C TYR A 453 -18.32 18.39 -2.12
N ALA A 454 -17.32 19.28 -2.30
CA ALA A 454 -16.49 19.79 -1.22
C ALA A 454 -17.27 20.52 -0.11
N SER A 455 -18.38 21.20 -0.45
CA SER A 455 -19.26 21.91 0.48
C SER A 455 -19.96 21.00 1.49
N LEU A 456 -20.01 19.68 1.24
CA LEU A 456 -20.64 18.74 2.16
C LEU A 456 -19.78 18.46 3.41
N ALA A 457 -18.45 18.63 3.31
CA ALA A 457 -17.45 18.30 4.34
C ALA A 457 -17.65 19.06 5.68
N THR A 458 -18.24 20.24 5.64
CA THR A 458 -18.51 21.11 6.81
C THR A 458 -19.88 20.85 7.45
N GLY A 459 -20.51 19.71 7.15
CA GLY A 459 -21.83 19.37 7.69
C GLY A 459 -21.80 19.06 9.18
N GLU A 460 -22.81 19.55 9.91
CA GLU A 460 -23.07 19.13 11.28
C GLU A 460 -23.28 17.60 11.34
N GLY A 461 -22.66 16.94 12.33
CA GLY A 461 -22.73 15.49 12.51
C GLY A 461 -21.91 14.63 11.53
N VAL A 462 -21.25 15.20 10.52
CA VAL A 462 -20.42 14.44 9.57
C VAL A 462 -19.17 13.90 10.27
N PHE A 463 -19.16 12.57 10.49
CA PHE A 463 -18.05 11.84 11.07
C PHE A 463 -16.93 11.57 10.06
N LEU A 464 -17.28 11.18 8.83
CA LEU A 464 -16.31 10.93 7.76
C LEU A 464 -16.76 11.64 6.48
N PHE A 465 -15.80 12.29 5.82
CA PHE A 465 -15.92 12.81 4.47
C PHE A 465 -14.66 12.44 3.68
N ALA A 466 -14.81 11.91 2.47
CA ALA A 466 -13.72 11.73 1.51
C ALA A 466 -14.22 12.03 0.10
N ASN A 467 -13.48 12.81 -0.69
CA ASN A 467 -13.95 13.29 -1.99
C ASN A 467 -12.77 13.62 -2.92
N GLN A 468 -12.84 13.13 -4.16
CA GLN A 468 -11.76 13.22 -5.15
C GLN A 468 -12.30 13.17 -6.58
N VAL A 469 -11.53 13.69 -7.54
CA VAL A 469 -11.77 13.49 -8.97
C VAL A 469 -10.71 12.52 -9.52
N ALA A 470 -11.14 11.43 -10.16
CA ALA A 470 -10.23 10.46 -10.76
C ALA A 470 -9.85 10.85 -12.21
N ASN A 471 -8.63 10.55 -12.62
CA ASN A 471 -8.23 10.66 -14.02
C ASN A 471 -8.96 9.58 -14.85
N GLY A 472 -9.72 10.02 -15.86
CA GLY A 472 -10.52 9.14 -16.70
C GLY A 472 -9.68 8.21 -17.60
N GLU A 473 -8.51 8.67 -18.06
CA GLU A 473 -7.64 7.85 -18.90
C GLU A 473 -6.97 6.74 -18.07
N TYR A 474 -6.39 7.10 -16.92
CA TYR A 474 -5.76 6.14 -16.01
C TYR A 474 -6.78 5.09 -15.54
N ARG A 475 -7.97 5.53 -15.11
CA ARG A 475 -9.08 4.64 -14.73
C ARG A 475 -9.50 3.71 -15.88
N GLY A 476 -9.47 4.20 -17.13
CA GLY A 476 -9.72 3.40 -18.32
C GLY A 476 -8.71 2.25 -18.48
N LYS A 477 -7.40 2.56 -18.49
CA LYS A 477 -6.34 1.56 -18.62
C LYS A 477 -6.38 0.52 -17.49
N VAL A 478 -6.62 0.94 -16.26
CA VAL A 478 -6.77 0.02 -15.11
C VAL A 478 -7.95 -0.94 -15.31
N PHE A 479 -9.07 -0.49 -15.88
CA PHE A 479 -10.18 -1.40 -16.18
C PHE A 479 -9.91 -2.33 -17.38
N GLU A 480 -9.16 -1.90 -18.39
CA GLU A 480 -8.71 -2.76 -19.51
C GLU A 480 -7.75 -3.86 -19.02
N TYR A 481 -6.86 -3.52 -18.10
CA TYR A 481 -5.97 -4.44 -17.41
C TYR A 481 -6.73 -5.47 -16.54
N LEU A 482 -7.72 -5.02 -15.76
CA LEU A 482 -8.57 -5.90 -14.95
C LEU A 482 -9.46 -6.85 -15.80
N ASP A 483 -10.02 -6.38 -16.92
CA ASP A 483 -10.71 -7.25 -17.88
C ASP A 483 -9.78 -8.36 -18.39
N THR A 484 -8.54 -8.00 -18.76
CA THR A 484 -7.56 -8.92 -19.37
C THR A 484 -7.07 -9.95 -18.37
N LEU A 485 -6.82 -9.56 -17.12
CA LEU A 485 -6.55 -10.48 -16.01
C LEU A 485 -7.71 -11.47 -15.80
N GLY A 486 -8.95 -10.98 -15.76
CA GLY A 486 -10.15 -11.81 -15.63
C GLY A 486 -10.31 -12.83 -16.76
N GLN A 487 -10.09 -12.40 -18.01
CA GLN A 487 -10.13 -13.28 -19.19
C GLN A 487 -9.03 -14.34 -19.15
N THR A 488 -7.80 -13.98 -18.75
CA THR A 488 -6.66 -14.90 -18.63
C THR A 488 -6.92 -16.00 -17.60
N VAL A 489 -7.39 -15.63 -16.40
CA VAL A 489 -7.72 -16.59 -15.33
C VAL A 489 -8.85 -17.53 -15.77
N TYR A 490 -9.90 -16.99 -16.40
CA TYR A 490 -11.00 -17.80 -16.92
C TYR A 490 -10.55 -18.78 -18.02
N LEU A 491 -9.72 -18.36 -18.98
CA LEU A 491 -9.22 -19.25 -20.03
C LEU A 491 -8.24 -20.29 -19.48
N GLY A 492 -7.41 -19.95 -18.49
CA GLY A 492 -6.57 -20.91 -17.75
C GLY A 492 -7.40 -21.99 -17.06
N ALA A 493 -8.45 -21.60 -16.32
CA ALA A 493 -9.38 -22.54 -15.69
C ALA A 493 -10.12 -23.40 -16.74
N LYS A 494 -10.57 -22.79 -17.84
CA LYS A 494 -11.23 -23.47 -18.97
C LYS A 494 -10.33 -24.47 -19.69
N LYS A 495 -9.03 -24.19 -19.72
CA LYS A 495 -8.00 -25.09 -20.26
C LYS A 495 -7.80 -26.28 -19.33
N ALA A 496 -7.58 -26.04 -18.03
CA ALA A 496 -7.42 -27.08 -17.02
C ALA A 496 -8.65 -28.02 -16.95
N ALA A 497 -9.86 -27.47 -17.02
CA ALA A 497 -11.12 -28.23 -17.03
C ALA A 497 -11.35 -29.08 -18.31
N ARG A 498 -10.42 -29.05 -19.27
CA ARG A 498 -10.45 -29.82 -20.52
C ARG A 498 -9.24 -30.74 -20.68
N MET A 499 -8.41 -30.90 -19.65
CA MET A 499 -7.24 -31.78 -19.68
C MET A 499 -7.62 -33.21 -19.29
N GLU A 500 -7.30 -34.18 -20.15
CA GLU A 500 -7.44 -35.61 -19.85
C GLU A 500 -6.20 -36.08 -19.08
N ILE A 501 -6.29 -36.18 -17.74
CA ILE A 501 -5.19 -36.60 -16.86
C ILE A 501 -5.37 -38.09 -16.52
N PRO A 502 -4.40 -38.99 -16.84
CA PRO A 502 -4.45 -40.39 -16.45
C PRO A 502 -4.46 -40.59 -14.93
N ASP A 503 -5.24 -41.55 -14.44
CA ASP A 503 -5.39 -41.88 -13.00
C ASP A 503 -5.68 -40.66 -12.10
N ALA A 504 -6.39 -39.65 -12.64
CA ALA A 504 -6.72 -38.41 -11.95
C ALA A 504 -7.38 -38.63 -10.57
N PRO A 505 -7.09 -37.77 -9.58
CA PRO A 505 -7.91 -37.69 -8.37
C PRO A 505 -9.36 -37.36 -8.74
N GLY A 506 -10.34 -37.97 -8.06
CA GLY A 506 -11.76 -37.61 -8.23
C GLY A 506 -12.11 -36.17 -7.81
N ASP A 507 -11.14 -35.40 -7.32
CA ASP A 507 -11.23 -33.95 -7.14
C ASP A 507 -11.16 -33.20 -8.51
N LEU A 508 -10.51 -33.79 -9.53
CA LEU A 508 -10.49 -33.27 -10.90
C LEU A 508 -11.86 -33.43 -11.57
N ASP A 509 -12.49 -34.61 -11.46
CA ASP A 509 -13.83 -34.85 -12.02
C ASP A 509 -14.84 -33.83 -11.47
N GLN A 510 -14.81 -33.60 -10.15
CA GLN A 510 -15.61 -32.57 -9.49
C GLN A 510 -15.30 -31.14 -10.00
N PHE A 511 -14.04 -30.83 -10.29
CA PHE A 511 -13.66 -29.55 -10.89
C PHE A 511 -14.15 -29.43 -12.35
N GLN A 512 -14.07 -30.49 -13.15
CA GLN A 512 -14.57 -30.50 -14.54
C GLN A 512 -16.10 -30.37 -14.59
N GLU A 513 -16.84 -31.12 -13.76
CA GLU A 513 -18.29 -31.00 -13.64
C GLU A 513 -18.71 -29.60 -13.14
N GLY A 514 -18.05 -29.09 -12.10
CA GLY A 514 -18.30 -27.77 -11.53
C GLY A 514 -17.97 -26.63 -12.51
N PHE A 515 -16.84 -26.72 -13.21
CA PHE A 515 -16.44 -25.73 -14.21
C PHE A 515 -17.34 -25.77 -15.44
N GLY A 516 -17.68 -26.95 -15.97
CA GLY A 516 -18.60 -27.07 -17.12
C GLY A 516 -19.97 -26.46 -16.81
N MET A 517 -20.48 -26.69 -15.60
CA MET A 517 -21.70 -26.08 -15.11
C MET A 517 -21.60 -24.55 -14.96
N PHE A 518 -20.46 -24.04 -14.51
CA PHE A 518 -20.18 -22.60 -14.48
C PHE A 518 -20.13 -22.00 -15.89
N ASP A 519 -19.38 -22.61 -16.81
CA ASP A 519 -19.15 -22.17 -18.20
C ASP A 519 -20.46 -22.11 -19.00
N GLU A 520 -21.32 -23.12 -18.88
CA GLU A 520 -22.59 -23.19 -19.61
C GLU A 520 -23.71 -22.35 -18.99
N ARG A 521 -23.76 -22.19 -17.65
CA ARG A 521 -24.93 -21.61 -16.96
C ARG A 521 -24.66 -20.31 -16.23
N ILE A 522 -23.54 -20.19 -15.53
CA ILE A 522 -23.24 -19.07 -14.61
C ILE A 522 -22.52 -17.93 -15.35
N LEU A 523 -21.51 -18.27 -16.15
CA LEU A 523 -20.70 -17.33 -16.90
C LEU A 523 -21.52 -16.35 -17.75
N PRO A 524 -22.57 -16.75 -18.51
CA PRO A 524 -23.36 -15.79 -19.30
C PRO A 524 -24.01 -14.69 -18.43
N HIS A 525 -24.48 -15.04 -17.23
CA HIS A 525 -25.05 -14.08 -16.29
C HIS A 525 -23.97 -13.25 -15.58
N PHE A 526 -22.80 -13.84 -15.30
CA PHE A 526 -21.67 -13.08 -14.75
C PHE A 526 -21.14 -12.04 -15.76
N LEU A 527 -21.01 -12.39 -17.03
CA LEU A 527 -20.60 -11.46 -18.10
C LEU A 527 -21.64 -10.37 -18.35
N GLU A 528 -22.94 -10.68 -18.23
CA GLU A 528 -24.01 -9.68 -18.31
C GLU A 528 -23.99 -8.73 -17.10
N LEU A 529 -23.76 -9.25 -15.89
CA LEU A 529 -23.56 -8.46 -14.68
C LEU A 529 -22.32 -7.56 -14.78
N TRP A 530 -21.20 -8.09 -15.27
CA TRP A 530 -19.96 -7.33 -15.52
C TRP A 530 -20.17 -6.23 -16.57
N THR A 531 -20.90 -6.52 -17.65
CA THR A 531 -21.27 -5.53 -18.68
C THR A 531 -22.14 -4.41 -18.09
N GLY A 532 -23.11 -4.77 -17.24
CA GLY A 532 -23.95 -3.80 -16.52
C GLY A 532 -23.15 -2.92 -15.56
N LEU A 533 -22.21 -3.49 -14.79
CA LEU A 533 -21.40 -2.78 -13.80
C LEU A 533 -20.19 -2.06 -14.44
N ARG A 534 -19.20 -2.80 -14.92
CA ARG A 534 -17.95 -2.22 -15.46
C ARG A 534 -18.18 -1.46 -16.76
N GLY A 535 -19.12 -1.90 -17.60
CA GLY A 535 -19.44 -1.23 -18.86
C GLY A 535 -20.36 -0.03 -18.67
N ASP A 536 -21.64 -0.29 -18.38
CA ASP A 536 -22.67 0.73 -18.43
C ASP A 536 -22.76 1.63 -17.19
N LEU A 537 -22.55 1.12 -15.97
CA LEU A 537 -22.57 1.95 -14.76
C LEU A 537 -21.40 2.95 -14.75
N VAL A 538 -20.18 2.47 -14.97
CA VAL A 538 -18.97 3.31 -15.04
C VAL A 538 -19.08 4.37 -16.14
N SER A 539 -19.64 4.03 -17.31
CA SER A 539 -19.88 5.00 -18.39
C SER A 539 -21.00 6.01 -18.08
N GLY A 540 -21.99 5.61 -17.29
CA GLY A 540 -23.08 6.48 -16.85
C GLY A 540 -22.69 7.46 -15.74
N LEU A 541 -21.60 7.19 -15.02
CA LEU A 541 -21.13 7.98 -13.88
C LEU A 541 -20.00 8.96 -14.21
N GLY A 542 -19.77 9.90 -13.29
CA GLY A 542 -18.69 10.86 -13.35
C GLY A 542 -17.29 10.29 -13.04
N ASN A 543 -16.34 11.22 -13.02
CA ASN A 543 -14.98 10.99 -12.52
C ASN A 543 -14.84 11.39 -11.04
N GLU A 544 -15.68 12.32 -10.58
CA GLU A 544 -15.76 12.67 -9.16
C GLU A 544 -16.51 11.59 -8.38
N GLY A 545 -16.02 11.30 -7.18
CA GLY A 545 -16.73 10.53 -6.18
C GLY A 545 -16.62 11.18 -4.80
N ALA A 546 -17.61 10.92 -3.95
CA ALA A 546 -17.51 11.22 -2.51
C ALA A 546 -18.09 10.09 -1.66
N ILE A 547 -17.53 9.94 -0.45
CA ILE A 547 -17.98 9.07 0.62
C ILE A 547 -18.31 9.97 1.80
N LEU A 548 -19.49 9.80 2.38
CA LEU A 548 -19.93 10.51 3.57
C LEU A 548 -20.47 9.52 4.60
N VAL A 549 -20.12 9.73 5.86
CA VAL A 549 -20.72 9.04 7.01
C VAL A 549 -21.11 10.05 8.07
N ASP A 550 -22.36 10.01 8.53
CA ASP A 550 -22.80 10.62 9.78
C ASP A 550 -23.17 9.54 10.82
N LEU A 551 -23.30 9.93 12.08
CA LEU A 551 -23.61 9.04 13.20
C LEU A 551 -24.99 9.31 13.82
N GLY A 552 -25.89 9.96 13.06
CA GLY A 552 -27.15 10.51 13.54
C GLY A 552 -28.42 9.75 13.11
N GLY A 553 -28.28 8.54 12.55
CA GLY A 553 -29.40 7.76 12.03
C GLY A 553 -30.21 7.02 13.07
N GLU A 554 -31.45 6.66 12.74
CA GLU A 554 -32.28 5.77 13.57
C GLU A 554 -31.73 4.33 13.54
N LEU A 555 -31.86 3.60 14.65
CA LEU A 555 -31.48 2.19 14.67
C LEU A 555 -32.52 1.32 13.94
N PRO A 556 -32.13 0.38 13.06
CA PRO A 556 -33.04 -0.62 12.52
C PRO A 556 -33.62 -1.54 13.60
N THR A 557 -34.83 -2.05 13.38
CA THR A 557 -35.49 -3.02 14.28
C THR A 557 -34.84 -4.39 14.17
N VAL A 558 -33.81 -4.67 14.98
CA VAL A 558 -33.10 -5.96 15.00
C VAL A 558 -33.78 -6.96 15.95
N PRO A 559 -34.03 -8.22 15.54
CA PRO A 559 -34.63 -9.24 16.41
C PRO A 559 -33.78 -9.50 17.66
N GLY A 560 -34.43 -9.51 18.83
CA GLY A 560 -33.74 -9.72 20.10
C GLY A 560 -33.15 -8.46 20.72
N LEU A 561 -33.12 -7.31 20.02
CA LEU A 561 -32.90 -6.04 20.70
C LEU A 561 -34.16 -5.58 21.45
N PRO A 562 -34.03 -5.04 22.67
CA PRO A 562 -35.11 -4.37 23.38
C PRO A 562 -35.62 -3.16 22.59
N GLN A 563 -36.94 -2.93 22.57
CA GLN A 563 -37.55 -1.83 21.79
C GLN A 563 -36.98 -0.46 22.17
N LEU A 564 -36.68 -0.23 23.45
CA LEU A 564 -36.04 0.98 23.95
C LEU A 564 -34.68 1.29 23.27
N VAL A 565 -33.91 0.24 22.95
CA VAL A 565 -32.63 0.36 22.23
C VAL A 565 -32.86 0.71 20.76
N VAL A 566 -33.96 0.24 20.16
CA VAL A 566 -34.37 0.61 18.79
C VAL A 566 -34.86 2.06 18.73
N ASP A 567 -35.66 2.49 19.72
CA ASP A 567 -36.27 3.82 19.77
C ASP A 567 -35.24 4.94 20.06
N GLU A 568 -34.35 4.73 21.03
CA GLU A 568 -33.37 5.75 21.45
C GLU A 568 -31.99 5.60 20.76
N GLY A 569 -31.61 4.38 20.37
CA GLY A 569 -30.30 4.08 19.77
C GLY A 569 -30.05 4.81 18.45
N LYS A 570 -28.77 4.88 18.05
CA LYS A 570 -28.34 5.59 16.82
C LYS A 570 -27.47 4.70 15.94
N ALA A 571 -27.65 4.81 14.63
CA ALA A 571 -26.91 4.06 13.62
C ALA A 571 -26.08 4.98 12.70
N PRO A 572 -24.91 4.53 12.21
CA PRO A 572 -24.17 5.25 11.18
C PRO A 572 -24.94 5.28 9.85
N ARG A 573 -24.98 6.45 9.21
CA ARG A 573 -25.56 6.64 7.87
C ARG A 573 -24.46 6.90 6.87
N LEU A 574 -24.33 6.02 5.90
CA LEU A 574 -23.32 6.09 4.85
C LEU A 574 -23.96 6.52 3.53
N ALA A 575 -23.30 7.37 2.75
CA ALA A 575 -23.66 7.70 1.38
C ALA A 575 -22.42 7.73 0.47
N LEU A 576 -22.54 7.10 -0.70
CA LEU A 576 -21.60 7.17 -1.82
C LEU A 576 -22.24 8.04 -2.90
N LEU A 577 -21.53 9.05 -3.38
CA LEU A 577 -22.00 10.04 -4.37
C LEU A 577 -21.11 10.00 -5.61
N ALA A 578 -21.72 10.08 -6.80
CA ALA A 578 -21.02 10.34 -8.05
C ALA A 578 -21.93 11.06 -9.07
N PRO A 579 -21.40 11.89 -9.98
CA PRO A 579 -22.22 12.60 -10.96
C PRO A 579 -22.93 11.66 -11.93
N ALA A 580 -24.21 11.91 -12.23
CA ALA A 580 -24.95 11.27 -13.31
C ALA A 580 -24.58 11.95 -14.65
N ARG A 581 -23.81 11.25 -15.50
CA ARG A 581 -23.35 11.79 -16.81
C ARG A 581 -24.15 11.28 -18.00
N ASP A 582 -24.55 10.01 -18.01
CA ASP A 582 -25.39 9.45 -19.07
C ASP A 582 -26.53 8.62 -18.46
N LYS A 583 -27.74 9.19 -18.50
CA LYS A 583 -28.97 8.61 -17.94
C LYS A 583 -29.44 7.36 -18.69
N GLU A 584 -29.11 7.22 -19.98
CA GLU A 584 -29.44 6.01 -20.74
C GLU A 584 -28.43 4.89 -20.46
N LYS A 585 -27.15 5.21 -20.21
CA LYS A 585 -26.17 4.25 -19.69
C LYS A 585 -26.51 3.75 -18.28
N LEU A 586 -26.83 4.64 -17.34
CA LEU A 586 -27.29 4.24 -15.99
C LEU A 586 -28.54 3.32 -16.04
N LYS A 587 -29.47 3.60 -16.95
CA LYS A 587 -30.65 2.78 -17.21
C LYS A 587 -30.31 1.43 -17.86
N SER A 588 -29.36 1.40 -18.79
CA SER A 588 -28.91 0.16 -19.47
C SER A 588 -28.17 -0.75 -18.49
N SER A 589 -27.34 -0.17 -17.63
CA SER A 589 -26.72 -0.82 -16.48
C SER A 589 -27.75 -1.55 -15.62
N TRP A 590 -28.80 -0.85 -15.15
CA TRP A 590 -29.83 -1.47 -14.33
C TRP A 590 -30.56 -2.61 -15.04
N VAL A 591 -30.88 -2.46 -16.34
CA VAL A 591 -31.52 -3.53 -17.13
C VAL A 591 -30.63 -4.77 -17.24
N ASN A 592 -29.32 -4.60 -17.44
CA ASN A 592 -28.37 -5.71 -17.52
C ASN A 592 -28.19 -6.39 -16.15
N ILE A 593 -28.09 -5.61 -15.07
CA ILE A 593 -27.98 -6.11 -13.69
C ILE A 593 -29.24 -6.89 -13.29
N ASP A 594 -30.44 -6.33 -13.52
CA ASP A 594 -31.72 -7.01 -13.22
C ASP A 594 -31.85 -8.31 -14.03
N LYS A 595 -31.52 -8.30 -15.32
CA LYS A 595 -31.55 -9.50 -16.17
C LYS A 595 -30.57 -10.58 -15.69
N ALA A 596 -29.34 -10.22 -15.33
CA ALA A 596 -28.35 -11.14 -14.78
C ALA A 596 -28.81 -11.76 -13.44
N LEU A 597 -29.29 -10.93 -12.51
CA LEU A 597 -29.77 -11.39 -11.20
C LEU A 597 -31.01 -12.29 -11.32
N ASN A 598 -31.98 -11.95 -12.17
CA ASN A 598 -33.13 -12.82 -12.45
C ASN A 598 -32.68 -14.17 -13.05
N GLY A 599 -31.64 -14.19 -13.88
CA GLY A 599 -31.03 -15.42 -14.42
C GLY A 599 -30.43 -16.29 -13.32
N ILE A 600 -29.59 -15.71 -12.46
CA ILE A 600 -28.95 -16.39 -11.33
C ILE A 600 -30.00 -16.92 -10.33
N LEU A 601 -31.00 -16.12 -9.96
CA LEU A 601 -32.07 -16.54 -9.04
C LEU A 601 -32.96 -17.65 -9.62
N LYS A 602 -33.23 -17.63 -10.93
CA LYS A 602 -33.93 -18.72 -11.62
C LYS A 602 -33.11 -20.01 -11.58
N MET A 603 -31.80 -19.93 -11.83
CA MET A 603 -30.89 -21.08 -11.74
C MET A 603 -30.85 -21.66 -10.32
N MET A 604 -30.74 -20.80 -9.31
CA MET A 604 -30.84 -21.11 -7.88
C MET A 604 -32.17 -21.78 -7.48
N SER A 605 -33.25 -21.46 -8.17
CA SER A 605 -34.57 -22.06 -7.92
C SER A 605 -34.71 -23.45 -8.54
N GLU A 606 -34.22 -23.63 -9.77
CA GLU A 606 -34.10 -24.94 -10.43
C GLU A 606 -33.20 -25.90 -9.63
N MET A 607 -32.15 -25.36 -9.04
CA MET A 607 -31.18 -25.98 -8.14
C MET A 607 -31.78 -26.64 -6.90
N THR A 608 -32.52 -25.84 -6.12
CA THR A 608 -32.89 -26.16 -4.73
C THR A 608 -34.26 -26.82 -4.66
N GLY A 609 -35.06 -26.67 -5.71
CA GLY A 609 -36.50 -26.94 -5.67
C GLY A 609 -37.30 -25.84 -4.95
N GLU A 610 -36.64 -24.81 -4.41
CA GLU A 610 -37.29 -23.67 -3.76
C GLU A 610 -37.49 -22.55 -4.77
N ASN A 611 -38.70 -21.98 -4.84
CA ASN A 611 -38.94 -20.80 -5.66
C ASN A 611 -38.36 -19.57 -4.94
N ILE A 612 -37.26 -19.02 -5.45
CA ILE A 612 -36.62 -17.80 -4.91
C ILE A 612 -37.04 -16.59 -5.77
N PRO A 613 -38.13 -15.88 -5.43
CA PRO A 613 -38.61 -14.77 -6.23
C PRO A 613 -37.64 -13.59 -6.13
N MET A 614 -37.27 -13.02 -7.30
CA MET A 614 -36.65 -11.71 -7.35
C MET A 614 -37.59 -10.70 -6.68
N GLN A 615 -37.11 -10.04 -5.62
CA GLN A 615 -37.86 -8.96 -4.99
C GLN A 615 -38.01 -7.82 -5.99
N LYS A 616 -39.13 -7.08 -5.92
CA LYS A 616 -39.28 -5.85 -6.70
C LYS A 616 -38.88 -4.66 -5.85
N PRO A 617 -38.02 -3.74 -6.35
CA PRO A 617 -37.68 -2.56 -5.59
C PRO A 617 -38.92 -1.69 -5.43
N MET A 618 -39.16 -1.23 -4.21
CA MET A 618 -40.05 -0.11 -3.96
C MET A 618 -39.38 1.17 -4.48
N SER A 619 -40.19 2.18 -4.79
CA SER A 619 -39.66 3.50 -5.17
C SER A 619 -40.48 4.63 -4.56
N SER A 620 -39.83 5.78 -4.39
CA SER A 620 -40.43 7.00 -3.86
C SER A 620 -39.69 8.22 -4.43
N GLU A 621 -40.34 9.38 -4.44
CA GLU A 621 -39.86 10.58 -5.12
C GLU A 621 -40.17 11.81 -4.25
N LYS A 622 -39.20 12.70 -4.05
CA LYS A 622 -39.32 13.92 -3.24
C LYS A 622 -38.19 14.88 -3.63
N ASN A 623 -38.51 16.16 -3.86
CA ASN A 623 -37.55 17.18 -4.29
C ASN A 623 -36.74 16.74 -5.53
N GLU A 624 -37.43 16.19 -6.54
CA GLU A 624 -36.86 15.64 -7.80
C GLU A 624 -35.89 14.43 -7.63
N LEU A 625 -35.39 14.18 -6.42
CA LEU A 625 -34.67 12.97 -6.05
C LEU A 625 -35.62 11.76 -6.08
N LYS A 626 -35.27 10.77 -6.90
CA LYS A 626 -35.98 9.49 -7.00
C LYS A 626 -35.17 8.39 -6.31
N THR A 627 -35.78 7.74 -5.32
CA THR A 627 -35.16 6.70 -4.48
C THR A 627 -35.78 5.35 -4.77
N TRP A 628 -34.95 4.33 -4.98
CA TRP A 628 -35.32 2.91 -5.07
C TRP A 628 -34.69 2.11 -3.92
N PHE A 629 -35.41 1.14 -3.37
CA PHE A 629 -34.94 0.29 -2.27
C PHE A 629 -35.66 -1.06 -2.27
N PHE A 630 -35.06 -2.08 -1.65
CA PHE A 630 -35.70 -3.36 -1.41
C PHE A 630 -36.17 -3.47 0.05
N PRO A 631 -37.41 -3.93 0.31
CA PRO A 631 -37.90 -4.07 1.68
C PRO A 631 -37.30 -5.31 2.36
N PHE A 632 -36.65 -5.11 3.50
CA PHE A 632 -36.11 -6.18 4.35
C PHE A 632 -36.70 -6.11 5.77
N PRO A 633 -36.73 -7.22 6.54
CA PRO A 633 -37.54 -7.31 7.77
C PRO A 633 -37.15 -6.36 8.91
N PHE A 634 -35.99 -5.68 8.80
CA PHE A 634 -35.39 -4.83 9.84
C PHE A 634 -35.25 -3.37 9.37
N GLN A 635 -35.93 -3.00 8.28
CA GLN A 635 -35.94 -1.63 7.74
C GLN A 635 -36.69 -0.67 8.68
N SER A 636 -36.21 0.57 8.85
CA SER A 636 -36.97 1.69 9.46
C SER A 636 -37.30 2.76 8.40
N ASP A 637 -37.93 3.88 8.80
CA ASP A 637 -38.17 5.00 7.88
C ASP A 637 -36.84 5.69 7.47
N ASP A 638 -35.86 5.75 8.39
CA ASP A 638 -34.51 6.25 8.10
C ASP A 638 -33.56 5.17 7.54
N PHE A 639 -33.44 4.00 8.19
CA PHE A 639 -32.50 2.93 7.79
C PHE A 639 -33.05 2.13 6.61
N VAL A 640 -32.62 2.52 5.41
CA VAL A 640 -33.06 1.97 4.12
C VAL A 640 -31.87 1.87 3.17
N LEU A 641 -31.43 0.64 2.88
CA LEU A 641 -30.48 0.38 1.79
C LEU A 641 -31.10 0.82 0.46
N ASN A 642 -30.59 1.90 -0.12
CA ASN A 642 -31.22 2.56 -1.26
C ASN A 642 -30.21 3.04 -2.31
N VAL A 643 -30.69 3.11 -3.55
CA VAL A 643 -30.07 3.92 -4.61
C VAL A 643 -31.01 5.09 -4.89
N SER A 644 -30.47 6.30 -4.91
CA SER A 644 -31.21 7.50 -5.31
C SER A 644 -30.55 8.18 -6.50
N VAL A 645 -31.34 8.89 -7.31
CA VAL A 645 -30.86 9.61 -8.50
C VAL A 645 -31.63 10.94 -8.62
N ASP A 646 -30.91 12.02 -8.91
CA ASP A 646 -31.47 13.32 -9.33
C ASP A 646 -31.03 13.65 -10.77
N GLU A 647 -31.17 14.90 -11.25
CA GLU A 647 -30.69 15.26 -12.59
C GLU A 647 -29.16 15.11 -12.75
N LYS A 648 -28.40 15.44 -11.71
CA LYS A 648 -26.95 15.66 -11.71
C LYS A 648 -26.17 14.55 -11.00
N ASN A 649 -26.79 13.79 -10.10
CA ASN A 649 -26.11 12.86 -9.18
C ASN A 649 -26.76 11.48 -9.09
N VAL A 650 -25.94 10.47 -8.80
CA VAL A 650 -26.34 9.15 -8.31
C VAL A 650 -25.81 9.00 -6.88
N TYR A 651 -26.63 8.40 -6.02
CA TYR A 651 -26.33 8.12 -4.62
C TYR A 651 -26.57 6.64 -4.33
N ALA A 652 -25.70 6.01 -3.56
CA ALA A 652 -25.96 4.72 -2.90
C ALA A 652 -25.80 4.90 -1.38
N SER A 653 -26.80 4.53 -0.58
CA SER A 653 -26.83 4.90 0.84
C SER A 653 -27.55 3.91 1.74
N THR A 654 -27.22 3.93 3.03
CA THR A 654 -27.96 3.23 4.10
C THR A 654 -29.15 4.02 4.64
N SER A 655 -29.34 5.28 4.22
CA SER A 655 -30.50 6.09 4.63
C SER A 655 -31.10 6.90 3.48
N LYS A 656 -32.42 7.00 3.47
CA LYS A 656 -33.17 7.82 2.53
C LYS A 656 -33.25 9.28 2.99
N SER A 657 -33.38 9.52 4.29
CA SER A 657 -33.43 10.87 4.89
C SER A 657 -32.11 11.60 4.71
N PHE A 658 -30.99 10.89 4.90
CA PHE A 658 -29.64 11.44 4.76
C PHE A 658 -29.39 11.92 3.33
N VAL A 659 -29.68 11.11 2.31
CA VAL A 659 -29.51 11.51 0.91
C VAL A 659 -30.38 12.73 0.56
N GLN A 660 -31.61 12.83 1.08
CA GLN A 660 -32.45 14.01 0.87
C GLN A 660 -31.84 15.28 1.49
N ALA A 661 -31.21 15.17 2.66
CA ALA A 661 -30.50 16.29 3.31
C ALA A 661 -29.20 16.66 2.56
N LEU A 662 -28.45 15.67 2.07
CA LEU A 662 -27.25 15.91 1.24
C LEU A 662 -27.61 16.57 -0.09
N SER A 663 -28.67 16.11 -0.76
CA SER A 663 -29.19 16.68 -2.00
C SER A 663 -29.53 18.16 -1.83
N GLY A 664 -30.32 18.52 -0.80
CA GLY A 664 -30.68 19.92 -0.52
C GLY A 664 -29.45 20.80 -0.22
N ARG A 665 -28.48 20.30 0.55
CA ARG A 665 -27.22 21.02 0.82
C ARG A 665 -26.38 21.27 -0.44
N MET A 666 -26.56 20.48 -1.52
CA MET A 666 -25.92 20.71 -2.82
C MET A 666 -26.72 21.63 -3.74
N GLU A 667 -28.00 21.87 -3.48
CA GLU A 667 -28.78 22.92 -4.16
C GLU A 667 -28.42 24.31 -3.63
N GLU A 668 -28.06 24.40 -2.34
CA GLU A 668 -27.64 25.64 -1.65
C GLU A 668 -26.15 25.97 -1.82
N GLY A 669 -25.31 24.99 -2.21
CA GLY A 669 -23.86 25.13 -2.27
C GLY A 669 -23.31 25.48 -3.65
N GLU A 670 -22.52 26.56 -3.73
CA GLU A 670 -21.69 26.84 -4.91
C GLU A 670 -20.41 25.99 -4.91
N VAL A 671 -19.89 25.66 -6.10
CA VAL A 671 -18.64 24.90 -6.26
C VAL A 671 -17.46 25.86 -6.10
N ASP A 672 -16.68 25.70 -5.02
CA ASP A 672 -15.45 26.45 -4.78
C ASP A 672 -14.37 26.11 -5.83
N PRO A 673 -13.91 27.08 -6.67
CA PRO A 673 -12.85 26.84 -7.65
C PRO A 673 -11.49 26.46 -7.05
N ALA A 674 -11.26 26.70 -5.75
CA ALA A 674 -10.05 26.32 -5.03
C ALA A 674 -10.10 24.90 -4.44
N ALA A 675 -11.27 24.27 -4.33
CA ALA A 675 -11.47 22.95 -3.71
C ALA A 675 -11.04 21.78 -4.62
N LYS A 676 -9.79 21.81 -5.09
CA LYS A 676 -9.20 20.85 -6.05
C LYS A 676 -8.51 19.65 -5.40
N GLY A 677 -8.23 18.63 -6.22
CA GLY A 677 -7.47 17.43 -5.83
C GLY A 677 -8.30 16.43 -5.03
N ALA A 678 -7.67 15.66 -4.13
CA ALA A 678 -8.34 14.69 -3.25
C ALA A 678 -8.29 15.15 -1.79
N TYR A 679 -9.40 15.04 -1.05
CA TYR A 679 -9.47 15.45 0.36
C TYR A 679 -10.24 14.44 1.21
N PHE A 680 -9.82 14.26 2.45
CA PHE A 680 -10.61 13.56 3.47
C PHE A 680 -10.56 14.26 4.83
N LYS A 681 -11.60 14.02 5.64
CA LYS A 681 -11.70 14.37 7.06
C LYS A 681 -12.37 13.22 7.82
N VAL A 682 -11.87 12.91 9.01
CA VAL A 682 -12.55 12.12 10.04
C VAL A 682 -12.63 12.96 11.32
N ASP A 683 -13.81 13.01 11.94
CA ASP A 683 -14.10 13.81 13.13
C ASP A 683 -14.24 12.90 14.37
N PHE A 684 -13.17 12.79 15.15
CA PHE A 684 -13.16 11.95 16.35
C PHE A 684 -14.04 12.52 17.47
N THR A 685 -14.35 13.83 17.44
CA THR A 685 -15.29 14.44 18.38
C THR A 685 -16.71 13.91 18.14
N ALA A 686 -17.14 13.81 16.88
CA ALA A 686 -18.41 13.19 16.50
C ALA A 686 -18.49 11.72 16.94
N LEU A 687 -17.42 10.95 16.75
CA LEU A 687 -17.33 9.55 17.18
C LEU A 687 -17.40 9.41 18.72
N ASN A 688 -16.65 10.23 19.45
CA ASN A 688 -16.62 10.21 20.90
C ASN A 688 -18.00 10.50 21.51
N ASN A 689 -18.69 11.52 20.98
CA ASN A 689 -20.07 11.85 21.36
C ASN A 689 -21.05 10.69 21.08
N TYR A 690 -20.93 10.03 19.93
CA TYR A 690 -21.77 8.89 19.56
C TYR A 690 -21.58 7.69 20.51
N VAL A 691 -20.33 7.29 20.81
CA VAL A 691 -20.10 6.16 21.72
C VAL A 691 -20.47 6.51 23.17
N ASN A 692 -20.22 7.75 23.63
CA ASN A 692 -20.69 8.18 24.95
C ASN A 692 -22.22 8.22 25.07
N GLY A 693 -22.94 8.56 24.00
CA GLY A 693 -24.39 8.44 23.91
C GLY A 693 -24.86 6.98 24.07
N TRP A 694 -24.20 6.06 23.37
CA TRP A 694 -24.46 4.62 23.47
C TRP A 694 -24.18 4.06 24.87
N LEU A 695 -23.04 4.36 25.49
CA LEU A 695 -22.73 3.92 26.85
C LEU A 695 -23.76 4.45 27.86
N LYS A 696 -24.19 5.72 27.71
CA LYS A 696 -25.21 6.30 28.58
C LYS A 696 -26.58 5.63 28.40
N LEU A 697 -27.01 5.37 27.17
CA LEU A 697 -28.28 4.68 26.90
C LEU A 697 -28.35 3.31 27.59
N LEU A 698 -27.24 2.56 27.56
CA LEU A 698 -27.09 1.25 28.21
C LEU A 698 -27.02 1.35 29.74
N GLU A 699 -26.32 2.36 30.28
CA GLU A 699 -26.20 2.61 31.72
C GLU A 699 -27.54 3.04 32.36
N ASP A 700 -28.18 4.07 31.81
CA ASP A 700 -29.44 4.64 32.33
C ASP A 700 -30.60 3.62 32.31
N ASN A 701 -30.51 2.58 31.48
CA ASN A 701 -31.60 1.63 31.22
C ASN A 701 -31.24 0.15 31.39
N LYS A 702 -30.10 -0.17 32.03
CA LYS A 702 -29.51 -1.52 32.09
C LYS A 702 -30.51 -2.67 32.33
N ASP A 703 -31.45 -2.51 33.25
CA ASP A 703 -32.40 -3.57 33.64
C ASP A 703 -33.47 -3.83 32.57
N GLN A 704 -33.80 -2.81 31.77
CA GLN A 704 -34.67 -2.94 30.59
C GLN A 704 -33.91 -3.49 29.37
N VAL A 705 -32.58 -3.35 29.35
CA VAL A 705 -31.73 -3.76 28.22
C VAL A 705 -31.26 -5.21 28.35
N PHE A 706 -30.69 -5.55 29.51
CA PHE A 706 -30.09 -6.85 29.79
C PHE A 706 -30.98 -7.79 30.63
N GLY A 707 -32.02 -7.23 31.28
CA GLY A 707 -32.87 -7.90 32.27
C GLY A 707 -32.49 -7.55 33.72
N GLU A 708 -33.48 -7.56 34.62
CA GLU A 708 -33.26 -7.47 36.07
C GLU A 708 -32.36 -8.64 36.53
N ASP A 709 -31.40 -8.35 37.43
CA ASP A 709 -30.42 -9.31 37.99
C ASP A 709 -29.65 -10.14 36.92
N SER A 710 -29.47 -9.58 35.72
CA SER A 710 -28.78 -10.23 34.60
C SER A 710 -27.26 -10.08 34.71
N PRO A 711 -26.47 -11.17 34.63
CA PRO A 711 -25.01 -11.09 34.65
C PRO A 711 -24.42 -10.18 33.56
N ALA A 712 -25.08 -10.07 32.40
CA ALA A 712 -24.65 -9.15 31.33
C ALA A 712 -24.78 -7.66 31.71
N ALA A 713 -25.64 -7.31 32.68
CA ALA A 713 -25.69 -5.97 33.27
C ALA A 713 -24.54 -5.74 34.26
N GLU A 714 -24.14 -6.78 35.01
CA GLU A 714 -22.99 -6.74 35.91
C GLU A 714 -21.68 -6.63 35.10
N ASP A 715 -21.47 -7.52 34.12
CA ASP A 715 -20.35 -7.48 33.16
C ASP A 715 -20.22 -6.10 32.48
N PHE A 716 -21.35 -5.50 32.05
CA PHE A 716 -21.38 -4.17 31.45
C PHE A 716 -20.95 -3.08 32.45
N LEU A 717 -21.45 -3.11 33.69
CA LEU A 717 -21.08 -2.13 34.71
C LEU A 717 -19.64 -2.28 35.20
N GLU A 718 -19.08 -3.48 35.23
CA GLU A 718 -17.66 -3.71 35.52
C GLU A 718 -16.75 -3.21 34.38
N GLY A 719 -17.16 -3.38 33.11
CA GLY A 719 -16.44 -2.87 31.94
C GLY A 719 -16.60 -1.36 31.67
N LEU A 720 -17.68 -0.74 32.16
CA LEU A 720 -18.03 0.65 31.86
C LEU A 720 -16.97 1.69 32.29
N PRO A 721 -16.31 1.61 33.46
CA PRO A 721 -15.22 2.50 33.82
C PRO A 721 -14.08 2.46 32.81
N VAL A 722 -13.66 1.26 32.38
CA VAL A 722 -12.59 1.08 31.37
C VAL A 722 -13.04 1.65 30.02
N ALA A 723 -14.28 1.39 29.59
CA ALA A 723 -14.81 1.96 28.35
C ALA A 723 -14.84 3.51 28.37
N ARG A 724 -15.18 4.11 29.52
CA ARG A 724 -15.15 5.58 29.71
C ARG A 724 -13.71 6.13 29.74
N GLN A 725 -12.77 5.40 30.32
CA GLN A 725 -11.34 5.74 30.34
C GLN A 725 -10.72 5.70 28.93
N VAL A 726 -11.02 4.66 28.15
CA VAL A 726 -10.67 4.54 26.72
C VAL A 726 -11.21 5.75 25.93
N LEU A 727 -12.48 6.10 26.10
CA LEU A 727 -13.08 7.24 25.40
C LEU A 727 -12.53 8.59 25.86
N ALA A 728 -12.16 8.75 27.14
CA ALA A 728 -11.49 9.95 27.61
C ALA A 728 -10.12 10.13 26.94
N ALA A 729 -9.34 9.04 26.83
CA ALA A 729 -8.06 9.03 26.13
C ALA A 729 -8.19 9.40 24.65
N PHE A 730 -9.05 8.72 23.89
CA PHE A 730 -9.28 9.07 22.48
C PHE A 730 -9.91 10.47 22.29
N GLY A 731 -10.44 11.10 23.34
CA GLY A 731 -10.97 12.47 23.32
C GLY A 731 -9.92 13.58 23.20
N GLU A 732 -8.64 13.27 23.42
CA GLU A 732 -7.51 14.20 23.17
C GLU A 732 -7.37 14.51 21.67
N LEU A 733 -7.72 13.56 20.80
CA LEU A 733 -7.76 13.71 19.35
C LEU A 733 -9.12 14.25 18.90
N LYS A 734 -9.14 15.34 18.13
CA LYS A 734 -10.38 15.94 17.60
C LYS A 734 -10.73 15.41 16.21
N GLY A 735 -9.73 14.96 15.45
CA GLY A 735 -9.92 14.36 14.13
C GLY A 735 -8.62 14.16 13.37
N ILE A 736 -8.73 13.67 12.14
CA ILE A 736 -7.66 13.68 11.14
C ILE A 736 -8.21 14.25 9.84
N SER A 737 -7.40 15.00 9.10
CA SER A 737 -7.71 15.37 7.72
C SER A 737 -6.49 15.21 6.82
N GLY A 738 -6.72 15.08 5.52
CA GLY A 738 -5.65 15.08 4.53
C GLY A 738 -6.09 15.64 3.19
N HIS A 739 -5.15 16.27 2.48
CA HIS A 739 -5.37 16.94 1.20
C HIS A 739 -4.21 16.63 0.25
N ILE A 740 -4.50 16.01 -0.90
CA ILE A 740 -3.58 15.94 -2.05
C ILE A 740 -4.03 16.99 -3.05
N ARG A 741 -3.13 17.90 -3.45
CA ARG A 741 -3.39 19.02 -4.35
C ARG A 741 -2.19 19.31 -5.25
N LYS A 742 -2.31 20.35 -6.08
CA LYS A 742 -1.27 20.86 -6.96
C LYS A 742 -1.05 22.34 -6.67
N GLU A 743 0.19 22.75 -6.47
CA GLU A 743 0.61 24.08 -6.02
C GLU A 743 1.85 24.46 -6.84
N ASP A 744 1.80 25.58 -7.56
CA ASP A 744 2.81 26.01 -8.56
C ASP A 744 3.26 24.92 -9.56
N GLY A 745 2.36 23.99 -9.87
CA GLY A 745 2.57 22.87 -10.80
C GLY A 745 3.11 21.58 -10.16
N VAL A 746 3.54 21.64 -8.89
CA VAL A 746 4.09 20.53 -8.12
C VAL A 746 2.99 19.89 -7.26
N VAL A 747 3.06 18.57 -7.02
CA VAL A 747 2.13 17.89 -6.12
C VAL A 747 2.42 18.27 -4.67
N ARG A 748 1.38 18.41 -3.86
CA ARG A 748 1.47 18.67 -2.42
C ARG A 748 0.55 17.70 -1.70
N SER A 749 1.04 17.12 -0.62
CA SER A 749 0.23 16.37 0.33
C SER A 749 0.27 17.06 1.69
N SER A 750 -0.86 17.07 2.37
CA SER A 750 -0.99 17.55 3.75
C SER A 750 -1.73 16.50 4.55
N ILE A 751 -1.26 16.17 5.75
CA ILE A 751 -1.99 15.40 6.75
C ILE A 751 -1.95 16.18 8.06
N HIS A 752 -3.10 16.40 8.68
CA HIS A 752 -3.20 17.04 9.99
C HIS A 752 -4.01 16.15 10.93
N VAL A 753 -3.34 15.56 11.92
CA VAL A 753 -3.97 14.92 13.07
C VAL A 753 -4.22 16.01 14.11
N MET A 754 -5.47 16.43 14.23
CA MET A 754 -5.90 17.52 15.10
C MET A 754 -6.00 17.01 16.55
N ALA A 755 -5.26 17.64 17.46
CA ALA A 755 -5.35 17.41 18.89
C ALA A 755 -5.95 18.63 19.59
N GLY A 756 -6.42 18.48 20.82
CA GLY A 756 -6.82 19.64 21.63
C GLY A 756 -7.08 19.31 23.10
N ASN A 757 -6.59 20.19 23.96
CA ASN A 757 -6.90 20.23 25.40
C ASN A 757 -8.36 20.68 25.65
#